data_AF-A0A926ZE60-F1
#
_entry.id   AF-A0A926ZE60-F1
#
_cell.length_a   1.000
_cell.length_b   1.000
_cell.length_c   1.000
_cell.angle_alpha   90.00
_cell.angle_beta   90.00
_cell.angle_gamma   90.00
#
_symmetry.space_group_name_H-M   'P 1'
#
loop_
_entity.id
_entity.type
_entity.pdbx_description
1 polymer ?
#
loop_
_entity_poly.entity_id
_entity_poly.type
_entity_poly.pdbx_seq_one_letter_code
_entity_poly.pdbx_strand_id
1 'polypeptide(L)'
;MKLKRRELLLLLGASAGAIAAATLLPNRKKFAGNNLIFQPVKGPMPLEIDEISSAEQVPNYSTYEVVDDLLLPENFTYDIIGAWGDRIGKSRFGYNNDYLSFIETGKDEGYLSINFEYISPIPWIQNYQQVIQKNLPFAEVKAAVKAAGKNGINAFGLPPEDNDLKAKIKAICQEALIDQGIGVISIRKNPDGKWVRTNSQVDRRISGISGLEDDRYLKISGPAAFVFRKTEGEGYIDKLGDRIIGTFGNCAGGTTPWGTVLSGEENFQIQVPEPVYADGTSFDPSQLPFTIGEAELFGQGNVLGLAGNKYGWIVEVDPANPNDYGTKHSWLGRYRHEAVGIRVVSGKPLAFYSGCDRRGGHLYKFVSKGIVSNPQDKANSRLLADGMLYAAVFNPDGTGRWIALQPSTPVNPVPPGNLEGKSLPLPKRPEGGIFNTKTDAEVNSFKQKFKTLGDLYTGNAQEKQGAILIDAHFAANAAGATSTARPEDTEIAGDGSLYITFTSGSPGGEGGPDKRIFKGPKGESPWEFGWIMRLTEDNNDPAAMTFRWQMLAMGGEPAEGGAGFSNPDNLLIDRDNNVWMVTDISSAALNDAGDPFRRGCFGNNSIWYIPTSGPNAGNAYLFGMGPMDCETTGPFFTQDRQTLFLSVQHPGEIKGIRQNAASETREFEMRTADGHKFKQTRTVPIGSNWPGKGKNDPPKSAVVAIRRLDGKPIT
;
A
#
# COMPACT_ATOMS: atom_id res chain seq x y z
N MET A 1 10.64 -24.14 63.35
CA MET A 1 10.63 -22.89 62.55
C MET A 1 9.82 -23.17 61.28
N LYS A 2 8.60 -22.62 61.17
CA LYS A 2 7.67 -22.91 60.06
C LYS A 2 7.97 -21.99 58.87
N LEU A 3 8.51 -22.55 57.79
CA LEU A 3 8.69 -21.85 56.51
C LEU A 3 7.32 -21.63 55.84
N LYS A 4 7.08 -20.42 55.31
CA LYS A 4 5.80 -20.04 54.69
C LYS A 4 5.75 -20.52 53.24
N ARG A 5 4.54 -20.91 52.80
CA ARG A 5 4.18 -21.47 51.48
C ARG A 5 4.62 -20.64 50.25
N ARG A 6 5.07 -19.39 50.44
CA ARG A 6 5.58 -18.50 49.38
C ARG A 6 7.06 -18.72 49.03
N GLU A 7 7.84 -19.35 49.90
CA GLU A 7 9.29 -19.56 49.66
C GLU A 7 9.58 -20.92 49.02
N LEU A 8 8.70 -21.92 49.18
CA LEU A 8 8.81 -23.22 48.51
C LEU A 8 8.50 -23.15 47.00
N LEU A 9 7.73 -22.15 46.56
CA LEU A 9 7.43 -21.90 45.13
C LEU A 9 8.56 -21.17 44.39
N LEU A 10 9.54 -20.62 45.10
CA LEU A 10 10.73 -20.01 44.50
C LEU A 10 11.87 -21.01 44.26
N LEU A 11 11.90 -22.15 44.97
CA LEU A 11 12.96 -23.16 44.84
C LEU A 11 12.66 -24.31 43.87
N LEU A 12 11.41 -24.48 43.42
CA LEU A 12 11.02 -25.47 42.40
C LEU A 12 10.83 -24.88 40.99
N GLY A 13 11.02 -23.57 40.83
CA GLY A 13 10.84 -22.87 39.55
C GLY A 13 12.13 -22.61 38.76
N ALA A 14 13.29 -23.04 39.26
CA ALA A 14 14.59 -22.71 38.70
C ALA A 14 15.40 -23.96 38.33
N SER A 15 14.85 -24.83 37.47
CA SER A 15 15.62 -25.83 36.68
C SER A 15 14.69 -26.82 35.96
N ALA A 16 14.01 -26.37 34.89
CA ALA A 16 13.56 -27.27 33.83
C ALA A 16 13.13 -26.46 32.60
N GLY A 17 13.93 -26.52 31.54
CA GLY A 17 13.47 -26.31 30.17
C GLY A 17 13.10 -24.88 29.78
N ALA A 18 14.11 -24.02 29.55
CA ALA A 18 13.97 -23.03 28.50
C ALA A 18 13.91 -23.79 27.16
N ILE A 19 12.73 -24.26 26.78
CA ILE A 19 12.45 -24.55 25.38
C ILE A 19 12.38 -23.17 24.74
N ALA A 20 13.44 -22.78 24.04
CA ALA A 20 13.36 -21.73 23.06
C ALA A 20 12.19 -22.12 22.15
N ALA A 21 11.08 -21.39 22.23
CA ALA A 21 10.11 -21.34 21.15
C ALA A 21 10.82 -20.63 19.99
N ALA A 22 11.72 -21.35 19.33
CA ALA A 22 11.96 -21.12 17.93
C ALA A 22 10.57 -21.23 17.31
N THR A 23 10.07 -20.12 16.78
CA THR A 23 9.11 -20.14 15.68
C THR A 23 9.68 -21.14 14.68
N LEU A 24 9.19 -22.38 14.76
CA LEU A 24 9.45 -23.42 13.79
C LEU A 24 8.81 -22.90 12.51
N LEU A 25 9.59 -22.14 11.72
CA LEU A 25 9.37 -22.08 10.29
C LEU A 25 9.19 -23.53 9.86
N PRO A 26 8.10 -23.89 9.16
CA PRO A 26 7.88 -25.26 8.74
C PRO A 26 9.14 -25.70 8.00
N ASN A 27 9.79 -26.77 8.48
CA ASN A 27 10.86 -27.44 7.74
C ASN A 27 10.31 -27.68 6.34
N ARG A 28 10.81 -26.93 5.33
CA ARG A 28 10.42 -27.11 3.94
C ARG A 28 10.71 -28.57 3.57
N LYS A 29 9.65 -29.34 3.35
CA LYS A 29 9.76 -30.75 3.01
C LYS A 29 10.29 -30.87 1.58
N LYS A 30 11.13 -31.89 1.33
CA LYS A 30 11.51 -32.30 -0.03
C LYS A 30 10.26 -32.59 -0.86
N PHE A 31 10.27 -32.07 -2.07
CA PHE A 31 9.13 -31.92 -2.98
C PHE A 31 8.64 -33.23 -3.61
N ALA A 32 7.38 -33.18 -4.05
CA ALA A 32 6.84 -33.97 -5.14
C ALA A 32 6.40 -33.00 -6.24
N GLY A 33 7.31 -32.60 -7.13
CA GLY A 33 6.95 -31.89 -8.36
C GLY A 33 5.96 -32.74 -9.16
N ASN A 34 4.78 -32.17 -9.48
CA ASN A 34 3.93 -32.50 -10.65
C ASN A 34 2.50 -31.93 -10.65
N ASN A 35 2.05 -31.15 -9.66
CA ASN A 35 0.65 -30.65 -9.62
C ASN A 35 0.49 -29.12 -9.68
N LEU A 36 1.44 -28.39 -10.29
CA LEU A 36 1.21 -26.97 -10.60
C LEU A 36 0.46 -26.83 -11.93
N ILE A 37 -0.46 -25.88 -11.95
CA ILE A 37 -1.27 -25.45 -13.10
C ILE A 37 -0.48 -24.66 -14.16
N PHE A 38 0.74 -24.21 -13.82
CA PHE A 38 1.69 -23.50 -14.68
C PHE A 38 3.13 -23.95 -14.37
N GLN A 39 4.04 -23.76 -15.33
CA GLN A 39 5.47 -23.91 -15.11
C GLN A 39 6.03 -22.55 -14.64
N PRO A 40 6.67 -22.46 -13.45
CA PRO A 40 7.21 -21.20 -12.97
C PRO A 40 8.14 -20.53 -13.99
N VAL A 41 8.09 -19.21 -14.07
CA VAL A 41 9.01 -18.43 -14.91
C VAL A 41 10.42 -18.54 -14.31
N LYS A 42 11.44 -18.63 -15.17
CA LYS A 42 12.83 -18.62 -14.72
C LYS A 42 13.25 -17.18 -14.41
N GLY A 43 13.36 -16.85 -13.11
CA GLY A 43 13.91 -15.59 -12.63
C GLY A 43 15.45 -15.55 -12.63
N PRO A 44 16.06 -14.47 -12.13
CA PRO A 44 17.53 -14.35 -12.06
C PRO A 44 18.16 -15.16 -10.92
N MET A 45 17.38 -15.58 -9.93
CA MET A 45 17.87 -16.22 -8.71
C MET A 45 17.55 -17.73 -8.72
N PRO A 46 18.51 -18.60 -8.34
CA PRO A 46 18.21 -20.01 -8.09
C PRO A 46 17.26 -20.18 -6.91
N LEU A 47 16.24 -21.03 -7.07
CA LEU A 47 15.29 -21.34 -6.00
C LEU A 47 15.40 -22.80 -5.57
N GLU A 48 15.06 -23.10 -4.32
CA GLU A 48 15.01 -24.48 -3.82
C GLU A 48 13.99 -25.35 -4.59
N ILE A 49 12.96 -24.70 -5.14
CA ILE A 49 11.88 -25.35 -5.91
C ILE A 49 12.34 -25.88 -7.28
N ASP A 50 13.53 -25.46 -7.75
CA ASP A 50 14.04 -25.86 -9.06
C ASP A 50 14.54 -27.32 -9.08
N GLU A 51 14.74 -27.92 -7.90
CA GLU A 51 15.21 -29.30 -7.70
C GLU A 51 16.53 -29.67 -8.42
N ILE A 52 17.31 -28.68 -8.86
CA ILE A 52 18.64 -28.88 -9.44
C ILE A 52 19.74 -28.72 -8.38
N SER A 53 20.81 -29.48 -8.51
CA SER A 53 21.94 -29.42 -7.57
C SER A 53 22.66 -28.07 -7.64
N SER A 54 23.35 -27.68 -6.56
CA SER A 54 24.14 -26.43 -6.55
C SER A 54 25.19 -26.37 -7.68
N ALA A 55 25.73 -27.52 -8.08
CA ALA A 55 26.65 -27.65 -9.21
C ALA A 55 25.98 -27.36 -10.56
N GLU A 56 24.69 -27.66 -10.70
CA GLU A 56 23.88 -27.34 -11.88
C GLU A 56 23.31 -25.91 -11.83
N GLN A 57 23.06 -25.37 -10.64
CA GLN A 57 22.58 -23.99 -10.48
C GLN A 57 23.57 -22.97 -11.05
N VAL A 58 24.87 -23.12 -10.78
CA VAL A 58 25.89 -22.17 -11.26
C VAL A 58 25.84 -22.00 -12.79
N PRO A 59 26.04 -23.02 -13.64
CA PRO A 59 25.97 -22.85 -15.09
C PRO A 59 24.58 -22.41 -15.57
N ASN A 60 23.49 -22.82 -14.89
CA ASN A 60 22.13 -22.45 -15.28
C ASN A 60 21.78 -20.98 -15.00
N TYR A 61 22.43 -20.35 -14.02
CA TYR A 61 22.13 -18.98 -13.59
C TYR A 61 23.30 -18.00 -13.80
N SER A 62 24.41 -18.42 -14.41
CA SER A 62 25.59 -17.55 -14.66
C SER A 62 25.32 -16.44 -15.70
N THR A 63 24.22 -16.52 -16.45
CA THR A 63 23.79 -15.45 -17.37
C THR A 63 22.29 -15.20 -17.21
N TYR A 64 21.87 -13.93 -17.34
CA TYR A 64 20.46 -13.55 -17.30
C TYR A 64 20.19 -12.36 -18.22
N GLU A 65 19.07 -12.36 -18.92
CA GLU A 65 18.62 -11.24 -19.73
C GLU A 65 17.36 -10.66 -19.11
N VAL A 66 17.41 -9.38 -18.73
CA VAL A 66 16.23 -8.66 -18.23
C VAL A 66 15.37 -8.25 -19.41
N VAL A 67 14.08 -8.57 -19.34
CA VAL A 67 13.12 -8.25 -20.38
C VAL A 67 12.31 -7.03 -19.98
N ASP A 68 12.22 -6.05 -20.88
CA ASP A 68 11.35 -4.88 -20.74
C ASP A 68 9.92 -5.21 -21.24
N ASP A 69 9.32 -6.23 -20.63
CA ASP A 69 7.96 -6.71 -20.93
C ASP A 69 7.38 -7.47 -19.73
N LEU A 70 6.06 -7.68 -19.72
CA LEU A 70 5.41 -8.56 -18.76
C LEU A 70 5.68 -10.02 -19.13
N LEU A 71 6.57 -10.67 -18.38
CA LEU A 71 6.92 -12.08 -18.51
C LEU A 71 5.89 -12.95 -17.79
N LEU A 72 5.39 -13.98 -18.47
CA LEU A 72 4.38 -14.91 -17.98
C LEU A 72 4.77 -16.36 -18.29
N PRO A 73 4.14 -17.36 -17.65
CA PRO A 73 4.40 -18.76 -17.93
C PRO A 73 4.01 -19.13 -19.36
N GLU A 74 4.58 -20.22 -19.87
CA GLU A 74 4.14 -20.80 -21.14
C GLU A 74 2.62 -21.07 -21.13
N ASN A 75 1.95 -20.85 -22.26
CA ASN A 75 0.49 -20.92 -22.44
C ASN A 75 -0.32 -19.79 -21.79
N PHE A 76 0.32 -18.75 -21.26
CA PHE A 76 -0.34 -17.52 -20.84
C PHE A 76 -0.11 -16.39 -21.83
N THR A 77 -1.03 -15.43 -21.86
CA THR A 77 -0.94 -14.21 -22.64
C THR A 77 -1.61 -13.08 -21.87
N TYR A 78 -1.40 -11.84 -22.32
CA TYR A 78 -2.07 -10.68 -21.77
C TYR A 78 -2.55 -9.74 -22.88
N ASP A 79 -3.63 -9.03 -22.60
CA ASP A 79 -4.16 -7.95 -23.44
C ASP A 79 -4.21 -6.65 -22.61
N ILE A 80 -3.91 -5.49 -23.22
CA ILE A 80 -3.97 -4.18 -22.54
C ILE A 80 -5.41 -3.68 -22.56
N ILE A 81 -5.95 -3.33 -21.39
CA ILE A 81 -7.31 -2.78 -21.24
C ILE A 81 -7.30 -1.26 -21.44
N GLY A 82 -6.33 -0.58 -20.84
CA GLY A 82 -6.15 0.86 -20.94
C GLY A 82 -4.78 1.28 -20.38
N ALA A 83 -4.24 2.37 -20.92
CA ALA A 83 -2.96 2.94 -20.52
C ALA A 83 -3.08 4.45 -20.28
N TRP A 84 -2.13 5.04 -19.55
CA TRP A 84 -2.08 6.48 -19.29
C TRP A 84 -2.34 7.32 -20.56
N GLY A 85 -3.25 8.30 -20.43
CA GLY A 85 -3.66 9.19 -21.51
C GLY A 85 -4.87 8.69 -22.32
N ASP A 86 -5.22 7.40 -22.26
CA ASP A 86 -6.40 6.88 -22.94
C ASP A 86 -7.68 7.57 -22.45
N ARG A 87 -8.65 7.83 -23.31
CA ARG A 87 -9.89 8.51 -22.89
C ARG A 87 -10.66 7.69 -21.84
N ILE A 88 -11.17 8.35 -20.78
CA ILE A 88 -12.18 7.82 -19.85
C ILE A 88 -13.27 8.88 -19.70
N GLY A 89 -14.46 8.62 -20.26
CA GLY A 89 -15.57 9.57 -20.25
C GLY A 89 -15.18 10.92 -20.89
N LYS A 90 -15.20 11.98 -20.06
CA LYS A 90 -14.77 13.35 -20.42
C LYS A 90 -13.33 13.67 -20.01
N SER A 91 -12.62 12.72 -19.42
CA SER A 91 -11.26 12.85 -18.94
C SER A 91 -10.40 11.74 -19.57
N ARG A 92 -9.34 11.34 -18.88
CA ARG A 92 -8.36 10.35 -19.34
C ARG A 92 -8.04 9.32 -18.25
N PHE A 93 -7.46 8.21 -18.67
CA PHE A 93 -6.79 7.23 -17.84
C PHE A 93 -5.63 7.93 -17.15
N GLY A 94 -5.62 7.88 -15.83
CA GLY A 94 -4.65 8.58 -15.00
C GLY A 94 -3.26 7.97 -15.11
N TYR A 95 -2.35 8.48 -14.29
CA TYR A 95 -0.97 8.05 -14.20
C TYR A 95 -0.79 7.09 -13.04
N ASN A 96 0.24 6.23 -13.12
CA ASN A 96 0.54 5.17 -12.15
C ASN A 96 -0.73 4.46 -11.64
N ASN A 97 -1.40 3.74 -12.55
CA ASN A 97 -2.51 2.89 -12.13
C ASN A 97 -2.05 1.86 -11.10
N ASP A 98 -2.87 1.69 -10.08
CA ASP A 98 -2.59 0.87 -8.92
C ASP A 98 -3.71 -0.17 -8.75
N TYR A 99 -4.21 -0.38 -7.54
CA TYR A 99 -5.29 -1.32 -7.27
C TYR A 99 -6.47 -1.16 -8.20
N LEU A 100 -7.01 -2.31 -8.56
CA LEU A 100 -8.18 -2.43 -9.39
C LEU A 100 -9.18 -3.39 -8.75
N SER A 101 -10.45 -3.15 -9.07
CA SER A 101 -11.57 -3.97 -8.62
C SER A 101 -12.53 -4.17 -9.77
N PHE A 102 -12.92 -5.41 -10.01
CA PHE A 102 -13.89 -5.75 -11.05
C PHE A 102 -15.23 -6.15 -10.45
N ILE A 103 -16.27 -5.38 -10.76
CA ILE A 103 -17.65 -5.65 -10.38
C ILE A 103 -18.42 -6.13 -11.61
N GLU A 104 -18.70 -7.43 -11.64
CA GLU A 104 -19.49 -8.07 -12.70
C GLU A 104 -20.92 -7.52 -12.71
N THR A 105 -21.38 -7.08 -13.89
CA THR A 105 -22.77 -6.69 -14.14
C THR A 105 -23.54 -7.75 -14.93
N GLY A 106 -22.80 -8.67 -15.54
CA GLY A 106 -23.30 -9.80 -16.30
C GLY A 106 -22.17 -10.79 -16.57
N LYS A 107 -22.51 -11.90 -17.22
CA LYS A 107 -21.47 -12.84 -17.68
C LYS A 107 -20.55 -12.11 -18.65
N ASP A 108 -19.25 -12.20 -18.42
CA ASP A 108 -18.23 -11.63 -19.31
C ASP A 108 -18.33 -10.09 -19.46
N GLU A 109 -18.93 -9.36 -18.52
CA GLU A 109 -18.98 -7.90 -18.53
C GLU A 109 -19.12 -7.28 -17.13
N GLY A 110 -18.62 -6.05 -16.98
CA GLY A 110 -18.67 -5.38 -15.70
C GLY A 110 -18.00 -4.01 -15.70
N TYR A 111 -17.85 -3.48 -14.49
CA TYR A 111 -17.13 -2.25 -14.23
C TYR A 111 -15.79 -2.56 -13.59
N LEU A 112 -14.73 -2.02 -14.18
CA LEU A 112 -13.39 -2.04 -13.61
C LEU A 112 -13.11 -0.66 -13.00
N SER A 113 -12.99 -0.62 -11.68
CA SER A 113 -12.47 0.54 -10.95
C SER A 113 -10.97 0.44 -10.85
N ILE A 114 -10.26 1.55 -11.04
CA ILE A 114 -8.80 1.62 -11.12
C ILE A 114 -8.33 2.83 -10.33
N ASN A 115 -7.43 2.63 -9.38
CA ASN A 115 -6.76 3.71 -8.67
C ASN A 115 -5.63 4.30 -9.51
N PHE A 116 -5.32 5.57 -9.30
CA PHE A 116 -4.23 6.31 -9.93
C PHE A 116 -3.48 7.07 -8.84
N GLU A 117 -2.29 6.61 -8.52
CA GLU A 117 -1.70 6.86 -7.20
C GLU A 117 -0.93 8.18 -7.15
N TYR A 118 0.13 8.32 -7.95
CA TYR A 118 1.05 9.46 -7.91
C TYR A 118 1.63 9.78 -9.30
N ILE A 119 2.57 10.72 -9.34
CA ILE A 119 3.29 11.14 -10.55
C ILE A 119 4.79 10.84 -10.38
N SER A 120 5.34 9.95 -11.21
CA SER A 120 6.79 9.78 -11.38
C SER A 120 7.33 10.91 -12.27
N PRO A 121 8.09 11.90 -11.76
CA PRO A 121 8.34 13.14 -12.48
C PRO A 121 9.15 13.00 -13.77
N ILE A 122 10.10 12.06 -13.84
CA ILE A 122 10.95 11.86 -15.03
C ILE A 122 10.10 11.45 -16.25
N PRO A 123 9.47 10.25 -16.26
CA PRO A 123 8.68 9.82 -17.41
C PRO A 123 7.45 10.70 -17.63
N TRP A 124 6.81 11.23 -16.58
CA TRP A 124 5.64 12.09 -16.77
C TRP A 124 6.01 13.37 -17.52
N ILE A 125 7.02 14.12 -17.06
CA ILE A 125 7.44 15.39 -17.71
C ILE A 125 8.00 15.14 -19.10
N GLN A 126 8.81 14.08 -19.28
CA GLN A 126 9.40 13.73 -20.57
C GLN A 126 8.34 13.47 -21.63
N ASN A 127 7.26 12.79 -21.26
CA ASN A 127 6.29 12.23 -22.20
C ASN A 127 4.95 12.98 -22.24
N TYR A 128 4.72 13.93 -21.34
CA TYR A 128 3.44 14.62 -21.17
C TYR A 128 2.90 15.19 -22.48
N GLN A 129 3.73 15.93 -23.23
CA GLN A 129 3.31 16.52 -24.51
C GLN A 129 2.90 15.44 -25.52
N GLN A 130 3.66 14.35 -25.61
CA GLN A 130 3.42 13.26 -26.56
C GLN A 130 2.17 12.45 -26.19
N VAL A 131 1.96 12.18 -24.91
CA VAL A 131 0.84 11.33 -24.45
C VAL A 131 -0.46 12.14 -24.32
N ILE A 132 -0.38 13.35 -23.76
CA ILE A 132 -1.55 14.19 -23.45
C ILE A 132 -1.87 15.22 -24.54
N GLN A 133 -0.93 15.47 -25.46
CA GLN A 133 -1.11 16.48 -26.53
C GLN A 133 -1.34 17.89 -25.97
N LYS A 134 -0.73 18.19 -24.81
CA LYS A 134 -0.80 19.49 -24.14
C LYS A 134 0.59 19.92 -23.68
N ASN A 135 0.90 21.21 -23.84
CA ASN A 135 2.14 21.81 -23.34
C ASN A 135 1.94 22.38 -21.93
N LEU A 136 2.90 22.15 -21.05
CA LEU A 136 2.95 22.71 -19.70
C LEU A 136 4.25 23.50 -19.49
N PRO A 137 4.25 24.54 -18.64
CA PRO A 137 5.37 25.46 -18.44
C PRO A 137 6.46 24.86 -17.54
N PHE A 138 6.86 23.60 -17.76
CA PHE A 138 7.78 22.89 -16.87
C PHE A 138 9.13 23.59 -16.73
N ALA A 139 9.72 24.06 -17.83
CA ALA A 139 11.05 24.69 -17.80
C ALA A 139 11.07 25.96 -16.94
N GLU A 140 10.07 26.82 -17.12
CA GLU A 140 9.95 28.08 -16.39
C GLU A 140 9.68 27.86 -14.90
N VAL A 141 8.78 26.92 -14.58
CA VAL A 141 8.44 26.60 -13.18
C VAL A 141 9.61 25.89 -12.48
N LYS A 142 10.31 24.96 -13.15
CA LYS A 142 11.54 24.34 -12.62
C LYS A 142 12.62 25.38 -12.34
N ALA A 143 12.80 26.36 -13.23
CA ALA A 143 13.75 27.45 -13.01
C ALA A 143 13.36 28.31 -11.79
N ALA A 144 12.08 28.63 -11.63
CA ALA A 144 11.57 29.36 -10.47
C ALA A 144 11.75 28.59 -9.15
N VAL A 145 11.41 27.30 -9.12
CA VAL A 145 11.63 26.44 -7.94
C VAL A 145 13.10 26.33 -7.60
N LYS A 146 13.97 26.15 -8.61
CA LYS A 146 15.42 26.13 -8.42
C LYS A 146 15.94 27.45 -7.82
N ALA A 147 15.40 28.58 -8.25
CA ALA A 147 15.75 29.89 -7.69
C ALA A 147 15.28 30.06 -6.23
N ALA A 148 14.17 29.42 -5.84
CA ALA A 148 13.68 29.40 -4.46
C ALA A 148 14.47 28.45 -3.53
N GLY A 149 15.23 27.51 -4.10
CA GLY A 149 16.05 26.55 -3.36
C GLY A 149 15.21 25.50 -2.61
N LYS A 150 15.77 24.94 -1.53
CA LYS A 150 15.15 23.85 -0.75
C LYS A 150 13.79 24.20 -0.12
N ASN A 151 13.47 25.49 -0.04
CA ASN A 151 12.22 25.96 0.57
C ASN A 151 11.01 25.81 -0.36
N GLY A 152 11.22 25.54 -1.66
CA GLY A 152 10.14 25.50 -2.64
C GLY A 152 9.38 26.83 -2.78
N ILE A 153 8.20 26.80 -3.37
CA ILE A 153 7.37 27.99 -3.60
C ILE A 153 6.05 27.86 -2.85
N ASN A 154 5.79 28.77 -1.92
CA ASN A 154 4.46 28.92 -1.32
C ASN A 154 3.50 29.60 -2.33
N ALA A 155 2.99 28.83 -3.28
CA ALA A 155 2.07 29.30 -4.32
C ALA A 155 0.71 29.73 -3.76
N PHE A 156 0.28 29.17 -2.63
CA PHE A 156 -0.93 29.58 -1.91
C PHE A 156 -0.90 31.08 -1.56
N GLY A 157 0.21 31.53 -0.98
CA GLY A 157 0.43 32.89 -0.53
C GLY A 157 0.77 33.91 -1.62
N LEU A 158 0.94 33.47 -2.88
CA LEU A 158 1.16 34.39 -4.00
C LEU A 158 -0.12 35.23 -4.28
N PRO A 159 0.02 36.52 -4.67
CA PRO A 159 -1.13 37.38 -4.96
C PRO A 159 -2.09 36.77 -5.99
N PRO A 160 -3.43 36.85 -5.78
CA PRO A 160 -4.40 36.10 -6.56
C PRO A 160 -4.61 36.56 -8.01
N GLU A 161 -4.34 37.82 -8.37
CA GLU A 161 -4.90 38.39 -9.61
C GLU A 161 -3.90 38.75 -10.73
N ASP A 162 -2.58 38.67 -10.51
CA ASP A 162 -1.59 39.05 -11.55
C ASP A 162 -0.27 38.28 -11.52
N ASN A 163 -0.17 37.18 -10.75
CA ASN A 163 1.08 36.42 -10.70
C ASN A 163 1.11 35.30 -11.74
N ASP A 164 1.74 35.58 -12.88
CA ASP A 164 2.02 34.63 -13.98
C ASP A 164 2.63 33.30 -13.48
N LEU A 165 3.52 33.33 -12.48
CA LEU A 165 4.10 32.12 -11.89
C LEU A 165 3.06 31.29 -11.12
N LYS A 166 2.12 31.93 -10.39
CA LYS A 166 1.03 31.23 -9.70
C LYS A 166 0.14 30.49 -10.70
N ALA A 167 -0.20 31.12 -11.82
CA ALA A 167 -0.99 30.50 -12.88
C ALA A 167 -0.28 29.30 -13.51
N LYS A 168 1.03 29.41 -13.77
CA LYS A 168 1.86 28.33 -14.31
C LYS A 168 1.98 27.14 -13.35
N ILE A 169 2.19 27.41 -12.06
CA ILE A 169 2.19 26.36 -11.02
C ILE A 169 0.81 25.70 -10.93
N LYS A 170 -0.26 26.49 -10.89
CA LYS A 170 -1.64 25.98 -10.83
C LYS A 170 -1.94 25.05 -12.01
N ALA A 171 -1.54 25.41 -13.23
CA ALA A 171 -1.73 24.56 -14.41
C ALA A 171 -1.02 23.20 -14.28
N ILE A 172 0.22 23.17 -13.79
CA ILE A 172 0.95 21.91 -13.55
C ILE A 172 0.25 21.09 -12.46
N CYS A 173 -0.10 21.70 -11.32
CA CYS A 173 -0.75 21.00 -10.22
C CYS A 173 -2.11 20.42 -10.62
N GLN A 174 -2.93 21.17 -11.37
CA GLN A 174 -4.22 20.68 -11.84
C GLN A 174 -4.06 19.47 -12.76
N GLU A 175 -3.13 19.49 -13.72
CA GLU A 175 -2.91 18.33 -14.59
C GLU A 175 -2.33 17.12 -13.85
N ALA A 176 -1.41 17.33 -12.90
CA ALA A 176 -0.90 16.28 -12.03
C ALA A 176 -2.00 15.65 -11.15
N LEU A 177 -2.94 16.45 -10.66
CA LEU A 177 -4.08 15.96 -9.86
C LEU A 177 -5.20 15.37 -10.72
N ILE A 178 -5.36 15.76 -11.99
CA ILE A 178 -6.22 15.07 -12.96
C ILE A 178 -5.71 13.65 -13.21
N ASP A 179 -4.40 13.47 -13.23
CA ASP A 179 -3.77 12.17 -13.43
C ASP A 179 -3.81 11.26 -12.19
N GLN A 180 -4.21 11.77 -11.02
CA GLN A 180 -4.42 10.99 -9.79
C GLN A 180 -5.92 10.82 -9.48
N GLY A 181 -6.27 9.87 -8.62
CA GLY A 181 -7.65 9.63 -8.21
C GLY A 181 -8.13 8.22 -8.52
N ILE A 182 -9.40 8.09 -8.88
CA ILE A 182 -10.06 6.84 -9.23
C ILE A 182 -10.66 6.96 -10.63
N GLY A 183 -10.55 5.91 -11.44
CA GLY A 183 -11.28 5.72 -12.68
C GLY A 183 -12.28 4.59 -12.59
N VAL A 184 -13.42 4.75 -13.25
CA VAL A 184 -14.38 3.66 -13.48
C VAL A 184 -14.49 3.51 -14.99
N ILE A 185 -14.25 2.29 -15.49
CA ILE A 185 -14.43 1.94 -16.90
C ILE A 185 -15.34 0.73 -17.03
N SER A 186 -16.10 0.69 -18.11
CA SER A 186 -16.92 -0.47 -18.48
C SER A 186 -16.15 -1.38 -19.45
N ILE A 187 -16.09 -2.67 -19.15
CA ILE A 187 -15.38 -3.66 -19.96
C ILE A 187 -16.26 -4.89 -20.24
N ARG A 188 -15.96 -5.57 -21.35
CA ARG A 188 -16.61 -6.81 -21.79
C ARG A 188 -15.58 -7.75 -22.39
N LYS A 189 -15.77 -9.06 -22.20
CA LYS A 189 -15.05 -10.10 -22.91
C LYS A 189 -15.66 -10.34 -24.29
N ASN A 190 -14.86 -10.28 -25.33
CA ASN A 190 -15.27 -10.58 -26.71
C ASN A 190 -15.18 -12.10 -27.00
N PRO A 191 -15.78 -12.60 -28.11
CA PRO A 191 -15.81 -14.03 -28.42
C PRO A 191 -14.43 -14.71 -28.58
N ASP A 192 -13.37 -13.94 -28.84
CA ASP A 192 -11.97 -14.36 -28.87
C ASP A 192 -11.32 -14.42 -27.49
N GLY A 193 -12.08 -14.16 -26.42
CA GLY A 193 -11.66 -14.26 -25.03
C GLY A 193 -10.88 -13.04 -24.50
N LYS A 194 -10.69 -12.00 -25.32
CA LYS A 194 -10.05 -10.74 -24.90
C LYS A 194 -11.03 -9.89 -24.11
N TRP A 195 -10.54 -8.99 -23.27
CA TRP A 195 -11.34 -7.96 -22.62
C TRP A 195 -11.15 -6.62 -23.32
N VAL A 196 -12.25 -5.93 -23.63
CA VAL A 196 -12.25 -4.63 -24.30
C VAL A 196 -13.11 -3.61 -23.57
N ARG A 197 -12.73 -2.34 -23.66
CA ARG A 197 -13.52 -1.23 -23.12
C ARG A 197 -14.77 -1.00 -23.95
N THR A 198 -15.91 -0.86 -23.28
CA THR A 198 -17.20 -0.56 -23.94
C THR A 198 -17.42 0.95 -24.11
N ASN A 199 -16.67 1.79 -23.37
CA ASN A 199 -16.77 3.25 -23.39
C ASN A 199 -18.20 3.75 -23.10
N SER A 200 -18.85 3.14 -22.12
CA SER A 200 -20.23 3.47 -21.74
C SER A 200 -20.34 4.85 -21.06
N GLN A 201 -21.58 5.29 -20.81
CA GLN A 201 -21.83 6.57 -20.12
C GLN A 201 -21.45 6.55 -18.63
N VAL A 202 -21.20 5.38 -18.03
CA VAL A 202 -20.75 5.31 -16.63
C VAL A 202 -19.24 5.57 -16.48
N ASP A 203 -18.50 5.51 -17.58
CA ASP A 203 -17.05 5.68 -17.60
C ASP A 203 -16.70 7.11 -17.13
N ARG A 204 -15.99 7.22 -16.02
CA ARG A 204 -15.73 8.51 -15.37
C ARG A 204 -14.45 8.51 -14.57
N ARG A 205 -13.99 9.73 -14.24
CA ARG A 205 -12.88 9.99 -13.31
C ARG A 205 -13.40 10.72 -12.07
N ILE A 206 -12.93 10.26 -10.92
CA ILE A 206 -12.98 10.95 -9.63
C ILE A 206 -11.53 11.35 -9.36
N SER A 207 -11.14 12.54 -9.79
CA SER A 207 -9.73 12.98 -9.78
C SER A 207 -9.37 13.77 -8.54
N GLY A 208 -8.08 14.10 -8.37
CA GLY A 208 -7.59 15.00 -7.31
C GLY A 208 -8.16 16.43 -7.35
N ILE A 209 -8.94 16.79 -8.38
CA ILE A 209 -9.64 18.08 -8.48
C ILE A 209 -11.17 17.96 -8.63
N SER A 210 -11.75 16.77 -8.44
CA SER A 210 -13.21 16.62 -8.47
C SER A 210 -13.88 17.49 -7.38
N GLY A 211 -14.91 18.24 -7.73
CA GLY A 211 -15.52 19.25 -6.85
C GLY A 211 -14.89 20.63 -6.91
N LEU A 212 -13.71 20.81 -7.52
CA LEU A 212 -13.06 22.14 -7.59
C LEU A 212 -13.84 23.12 -8.48
N GLU A 213 -14.31 22.66 -9.65
CA GLU A 213 -14.95 23.51 -10.68
C GLU A 213 -16.32 22.97 -11.14
N ASP A 214 -16.75 21.81 -10.64
CA ASP A 214 -17.91 21.07 -11.15
C ASP A 214 -18.95 20.70 -10.07
N ASP A 215 -18.75 21.17 -8.83
CA ASP A 215 -19.59 20.89 -7.64
C ASP A 215 -19.72 19.40 -7.25
N ARG A 216 -18.94 18.50 -7.86
CA ARG A 216 -18.95 17.05 -7.59
C ARG A 216 -18.05 16.67 -6.43
N TYR A 217 -18.28 17.33 -5.29
CA TYR A 217 -17.52 17.11 -4.06
C TYR A 217 -17.66 15.69 -3.54
N LEU A 218 -16.55 15.17 -3.00
CA LEU A 218 -16.57 13.98 -2.15
C LEU A 218 -17.24 14.32 -0.82
N LYS A 219 -17.82 13.30 -0.21
CA LYS A 219 -18.48 13.36 1.11
C LYS A 219 -17.58 12.75 2.18
N ILE A 220 -17.93 12.98 3.43
CA ILE A 220 -17.34 12.32 4.59
C ILE A 220 -18.46 11.81 5.50
N SER A 221 -18.27 10.62 6.07
CA SER A 221 -19.09 10.08 7.15
C SER A 221 -18.27 9.93 8.43
N GLY A 222 -18.95 9.88 9.57
CA GLY A 222 -18.32 9.68 10.88
C GLY A 222 -17.80 10.96 11.54
N PRO A 223 -17.09 10.84 12.68
CA PRO A 223 -16.79 11.95 13.57
C PRO A 223 -15.90 13.07 13.00
N ALA A 224 -15.07 12.81 11.98
CA ALA A 224 -14.22 13.86 11.40
C ALA A 224 -15.03 14.99 10.74
N ALA A 225 -16.27 14.72 10.31
CA ALA A 225 -17.17 15.72 9.77
C ALA A 225 -17.44 16.88 10.76
N PHE A 226 -17.43 16.62 12.08
CA PHE A 226 -17.59 17.67 13.09
C PHE A 226 -16.40 18.63 13.13
N VAL A 227 -15.18 18.13 12.90
CA VAL A 227 -13.98 18.96 12.80
C VAL A 227 -13.99 19.77 11.50
N PHE A 228 -14.38 19.17 10.37
CA PHE A 228 -14.41 19.87 9.08
C PHE A 228 -15.43 21.01 9.01
N ARG A 229 -16.49 20.94 9.81
CA ARG A 229 -17.52 21.99 9.89
C ARG A 229 -17.19 23.12 10.88
N LYS A 230 -16.04 23.09 11.54
CA LYS A 230 -15.59 24.20 12.39
C LYS A 230 -15.49 25.48 11.58
N THR A 231 -15.92 26.59 12.18
CA THR A 231 -15.73 27.94 11.63
C THR A 231 -14.50 28.62 12.20
N GLU A 232 -14.02 28.15 13.35
CA GLU A 232 -12.83 28.63 14.07
C GLU A 232 -12.10 27.42 14.68
N GLY A 233 -10.77 27.51 14.79
CA GLY A 233 -9.92 26.46 15.32
C GLY A 233 -8.46 26.91 15.45
N GLU A 234 -7.60 26.00 15.93
CA GLU A 234 -6.17 26.27 16.18
C GLU A 234 -5.36 26.43 14.87
N GLY A 235 -5.80 25.80 13.79
CA GLY A 235 -5.13 25.75 12.48
C GLY A 235 -5.96 26.25 11.30
N TYR A 236 -5.62 25.76 10.11
CA TYR A 236 -6.22 26.15 8.84
C TYR A 236 -7.60 25.52 8.62
N ILE A 237 -8.54 26.32 8.13
CA ILE A 237 -9.91 25.96 7.78
C ILE A 237 -10.19 26.46 6.36
N ASP A 238 -10.48 25.53 5.43
CA ASP A 238 -10.71 25.81 4.01
C ASP A 238 -12.08 26.43 3.68
N LYS A 239 -12.96 26.54 4.68
CA LYS A 239 -14.33 27.08 4.59
C LYS A 239 -15.26 26.31 3.64
N LEU A 240 -14.90 25.09 3.25
CA LEU A 240 -15.77 24.21 2.46
C LEU A 240 -16.76 23.41 3.33
N GLY A 241 -16.57 23.44 4.65
CA GLY A 241 -17.28 22.56 5.58
C GLY A 241 -16.81 21.13 5.38
N ASP A 242 -17.74 20.19 5.34
CA ASP A 242 -17.48 18.76 5.12
C ASP A 242 -17.45 18.35 3.63
N ARG A 243 -17.53 19.31 2.71
CA ARG A 243 -17.27 19.08 1.27
C ARG A 243 -15.77 18.92 1.04
N ILE A 244 -15.39 17.95 0.22
CA ILE A 244 -14.00 17.60 -0.05
C ILE A 244 -13.74 17.68 -1.56
N ILE A 245 -12.64 18.33 -1.93
CA ILE A 245 -12.17 18.40 -3.31
C ILE A 245 -11.26 17.18 -3.55
N GLY A 246 -11.67 16.31 -4.44
CA GLY A 246 -10.88 15.22 -4.97
C GLY A 246 -10.38 14.17 -3.96
N THR A 247 -9.58 13.27 -4.53
CA THR A 247 -8.86 12.20 -3.86
C THR A 247 -7.57 11.94 -4.65
N PHE A 248 -6.48 11.62 -3.97
CA PHE A 248 -5.15 11.41 -4.55
C PHE A 248 -4.28 10.58 -3.60
N GLY A 249 -3.12 10.11 -4.07
CA GLY A 249 -2.38 9.06 -3.35
C GLY A 249 -3.21 7.79 -3.25
N ASN A 250 -4.08 7.53 -4.24
CA ASN A 250 -4.94 6.36 -4.28
C ASN A 250 -4.07 5.15 -4.58
N CYS A 251 -3.63 4.45 -3.55
CA CYS A 251 -2.76 3.28 -3.62
C CYS A 251 -3.64 2.04 -3.84
N ALA A 252 -3.71 1.16 -2.83
CA ALA A 252 -4.49 -0.05 -2.91
C ALA A 252 -5.97 0.13 -2.49
N GLY A 253 -6.66 -0.95 -2.15
CA GLY A 253 -8.09 -0.86 -1.87
C GLY A 253 -8.75 -2.16 -1.42
N GLY A 254 -10.06 -2.24 -1.62
CA GLY A 254 -10.85 -3.42 -1.30
C GLY A 254 -12.16 -3.44 -2.08
N THR A 255 -12.72 -4.63 -2.28
CA THR A 255 -14.01 -4.81 -2.96
C THR A 255 -15.06 -5.28 -1.97
N THR A 256 -16.16 -4.55 -1.85
CA THR A 256 -17.21 -4.93 -0.92
C THR A 256 -18.10 -6.03 -1.54
N PRO A 257 -18.60 -6.98 -0.73
CA PRO A 257 -19.54 -7.98 -1.21
C PRO A 257 -20.89 -7.41 -1.71
N TRP A 258 -21.18 -6.14 -1.44
CA TRP A 258 -22.39 -5.44 -1.87
C TRP A 258 -22.18 -4.59 -3.14
N GLY A 259 -21.02 -4.70 -3.79
CA GLY A 259 -20.81 -4.13 -5.12
C GLY A 259 -20.38 -2.66 -5.11
N THR A 260 -19.60 -2.25 -4.11
CA THR A 260 -18.86 -0.98 -4.08
C THR A 260 -17.35 -1.25 -4.01
N VAL A 261 -16.55 -0.25 -4.33
CA VAL A 261 -15.08 -0.30 -4.30
C VAL A 261 -14.56 0.68 -3.26
N LEU A 262 -13.54 0.27 -2.52
CA LEU A 262 -12.83 1.07 -1.56
C LEU A 262 -11.43 1.37 -2.11
N SER A 263 -11.00 2.62 -2.01
CA SER A 263 -9.66 3.09 -2.39
C SER A 263 -8.98 3.70 -1.17
N GLY A 264 -7.72 3.34 -0.92
CA GLY A 264 -6.89 3.89 0.14
C GLY A 264 -6.13 5.12 -0.30
N GLU A 265 -6.28 6.24 0.43
CA GLU A 265 -5.37 7.38 0.30
C GLU A 265 -4.13 7.14 1.19
N GLU A 266 -2.97 7.03 0.57
CA GLU A 266 -1.75 6.48 1.15
C GLU A 266 -0.71 7.58 1.36
N ASN A 267 0.19 7.82 0.40
CA ASN A 267 1.19 8.88 0.46
C ASN A 267 0.65 10.31 0.19
N PHE A 268 -0.51 10.67 0.76
CA PHE A 268 -1.19 11.97 0.59
C PHE A 268 -0.38 13.18 1.10
N GLN A 269 0.62 12.94 1.96
CA GLN A 269 1.53 13.98 2.45
C GLN A 269 2.41 14.57 1.36
N ILE A 270 2.48 13.93 0.18
CA ILE A 270 3.18 14.46 -0.98
C ILE A 270 2.46 15.71 -1.50
N GLN A 271 1.12 15.74 -1.42
CA GLN A 271 0.27 16.77 -2.00
C GLN A 271 -0.15 17.83 -0.98
N VAL A 272 -0.35 17.46 0.29
CA VAL A 272 -0.87 18.34 1.35
C VAL A 272 -0.16 18.12 2.71
N PRO A 273 -0.14 19.11 3.62
CA PRO A 273 0.43 18.92 4.95
C PRO A 273 -0.29 17.81 5.74
N GLU A 274 0.45 16.80 6.19
CA GLU A 274 -0.09 15.74 7.04
C GLU A 274 -0.44 16.19 8.48
N PRO A 275 0.42 16.97 9.18
CA PRO A 275 0.23 17.21 10.61
C PRO A 275 -0.99 18.08 10.93
N VAL A 276 -1.51 17.90 12.16
CA VAL A 276 -2.70 18.61 12.68
C VAL A 276 -2.49 19.19 14.07
N TYR A 277 -3.38 20.08 14.47
CA TYR A 277 -3.47 20.66 15.81
C TYR A 277 -4.30 19.79 16.78
N ALA A 278 -4.40 20.20 18.04
CA ALA A 278 -5.09 19.43 19.08
C ALA A 278 -6.60 19.29 18.82
N ASP A 279 -7.19 20.23 18.10
CA ASP A 279 -8.61 20.22 17.71
C ASP A 279 -8.87 19.49 16.37
N GLY A 280 -7.83 18.90 15.77
CA GLY A 280 -7.88 18.19 14.48
C GLY A 280 -7.86 19.09 13.24
N THR A 281 -7.70 20.41 13.40
CA THR A 281 -7.56 21.33 12.25
C THR A 281 -6.21 21.16 11.55
N SER A 282 -6.21 21.41 10.24
CA SER A 282 -5.04 21.22 9.38
C SER A 282 -3.94 22.24 9.67
N PHE A 283 -2.70 21.89 9.35
CA PHE A 283 -1.66 22.89 9.13
C PHE A 283 -1.97 23.74 7.89
N ASP A 284 -1.46 24.97 7.86
CA ASP A 284 -1.62 25.88 6.72
C ASP A 284 -0.97 25.31 5.46
N PRO A 285 -1.58 25.45 4.26
CA PRO A 285 -1.01 24.95 3.00
C PRO A 285 0.44 25.40 2.76
N SER A 286 0.85 26.56 3.28
CA SER A 286 2.24 27.06 3.20
C SER A 286 3.28 26.15 3.86
N GLN A 287 2.87 25.23 4.74
CA GLN A 287 3.76 24.26 5.39
C GLN A 287 4.24 23.15 4.45
N LEU A 288 3.62 23.00 3.28
CA LEU A 288 4.10 22.15 2.19
C LEU A 288 4.19 22.97 0.89
N PRO A 289 5.28 23.74 0.70
CA PRO A 289 5.50 24.50 -0.52
C PRO A 289 5.59 23.60 -1.76
N PHE A 290 5.22 24.15 -2.92
CA PHE A 290 5.32 23.44 -4.18
C PHE A 290 6.79 23.26 -4.61
N THR A 291 7.15 22.04 -5.01
CA THR A 291 8.45 21.72 -5.61
C THR A 291 8.27 20.85 -6.85
N ILE A 292 9.19 20.98 -7.82
CA ILE A 292 9.27 20.14 -9.01
C ILE A 292 10.73 19.97 -9.41
N GLY A 293 11.16 18.72 -9.59
CA GLY A 293 12.55 18.33 -9.85
C GLY A 293 12.66 17.17 -10.83
N GLU A 294 13.79 16.47 -10.77
CA GLU A 294 14.00 15.21 -11.52
C GLU A 294 13.38 14.03 -10.76
N ALA A 295 13.53 13.97 -9.43
CA ALA A 295 12.97 12.88 -8.61
C ALA A 295 11.74 13.28 -7.79
N GLU A 296 11.31 14.54 -7.84
CA GLU A 296 10.38 15.11 -6.86
C GLU A 296 9.29 15.97 -7.50
N LEU A 297 8.04 15.79 -7.07
CA LEU A 297 6.91 16.69 -7.33
C LEU A 297 6.05 16.71 -6.06
N PHE A 298 6.07 17.81 -5.30
CA PHE A 298 5.38 17.93 -4.01
C PHE A 298 4.52 19.19 -3.96
N GLY A 299 3.58 19.22 -3.01
CA GLY A 299 2.78 20.40 -2.70
C GLY A 299 1.77 20.75 -3.77
N GLN A 300 1.24 19.76 -4.52
CA GLN A 300 0.24 19.99 -5.57
C GLN A 300 -1.02 20.67 -5.00
N GLY A 301 -1.37 20.38 -3.74
CA GLY A 301 -2.50 21.00 -3.04
C GLY A 301 -2.23 22.42 -2.52
N ASN A 302 -0.97 22.88 -2.49
CA ASN A 302 -0.58 24.19 -1.96
C ASN A 302 -1.29 25.32 -2.71
N VAL A 303 -1.11 25.39 -4.03
CA VAL A 303 -1.70 26.46 -4.87
C VAL A 303 -3.23 26.47 -4.87
N LEU A 304 -3.85 25.35 -4.51
CA LEU A 304 -5.30 25.16 -4.45
C LEU A 304 -5.88 25.38 -3.03
N GLY A 305 -5.03 25.57 -2.01
CA GLY A 305 -5.48 25.76 -0.63
C GLY A 305 -6.15 24.53 -0.03
N LEU A 306 -5.71 23.33 -0.40
CA LEU A 306 -6.33 22.09 0.10
C LEU A 306 -5.95 21.86 1.57
N ALA A 307 -6.94 21.60 2.44
CA ALA A 307 -6.72 21.28 3.84
C ALA A 307 -6.30 19.81 4.02
N GLY A 308 -5.12 19.57 4.58
CA GLY A 308 -4.51 18.25 4.63
C GLY A 308 -5.23 17.23 5.52
N ASN A 309 -5.99 17.69 6.52
CA ASN A 309 -6.82 16.82 7.37
C ASN A 309 -7.99 16.15 6.61
N LYS A 310 -8.29 16.58 5.38
CA LYS A 310 -9.32 15.99 4.51
C LYS A 310 -8.84 14.83 3.64
N TYR A 311 -7.57 14.44 3.74
CA TYR A 311 -6.96 13.36 2.94
C TYR A 311 -6.28 12.33 3.84
N GLY A 312 -6.04 11.13 3.31
CA GLY A 312 -5.55 9.98 4.06
C GLY A 312 -6.67 9.11 4.61
N TRP A 313 -7.78 8.99 3.88
CA TRP A 313 -8.95 8.19 4.28
C TRP A 313 -9.21 7.09 3.25
N ILE A 314 -9.94 6.05 3.67
CA ILE A 314 -10.62 5.16 2.72
C ILE A 314 -11.79 5.89 2.05
N VAL A 315 -11.85 5.80 0.72
CA VAL A 315 -12.90 6.34 -0.15
C VAL A 315 -13.75 5.20 -0.73
N GLU A 316 -15.05 5.16 -0.43
CA GLU A 316 -16.00 4.22 -1.03
C GLU A 316 -16.68 4.82 -2.26
N VAL A 317 -16.72 4.07 -3.37
CA VAL A 317 -17.36 4.43 -4.64
C VAL A 317 -18.26 3.29 -5.12
N ASP A 318 -19.50 3.59 -5.49
CA ASP A 318 -20.35 2.69 -6.27
C ASP A 318 -20.08 2.86 -7.78
N PRO A 319 -19.37 1.92 -8.45
CA PRO A 319 -19.09 2.06 -9.87
C PRO A 319 -20.37 2.02 -10.72
N ALA A 320 -21.43 1.35 -10.25
CA ALA A 320 -22.71 1.24 -10.96
C ALA A 320 -23.56 2.52 -10.87
N ASN A 321 -23.26 3.44 -9.94
CA ASN A 321 -23.95 4.72 -9.83
C ASN A 321 -23.10 5.85 -10.44
N PRO A 322 -23.42 6.37 -11.65
CA PRO A 322 -22.63 7.42 -12.31
C PRO A 322 -22.62 8.77 -11.56
N ASN A 323 -23.50 8.94 -10.57
CA ASN A 323 -23.58 10.14 -9.74
C ASN A 323 -22.86 9.98 -8.38
N ASP A 324 -22.25 8.81 -8.12
CA ASP A 324 -21.41 8.62 -6.96
C ASP A 324 -19.95 9.02 -7.27
N TYR A 325 -19.46 9.97 -6.49
CA TYR A 325 -18.12 10.56 -6.59
C TYR A 325 -17.23 10.22 -5.41
N GLY A 326 -17.71 9.42 -4.45
CA GLY A 326 -16.91 8.96 -3.33
C GLY A 326 -17.40 9.47 -1.98
N THR A 327 -17.41 8.57 -1.01
CA THR A 327 -17.60 8.87 0.40
C THR A 327 -16.39 8.44 1.19
N LYS A 328 -15.76 9.38 1.90
CA LYS A 328 -14.69 9.10 2.86
C LYS A 328 -15.29 8.60 4.17
N HIS A 329 -14.72 7.54 4.77
CA HIS A 329 -15.25 6.95 6.02
C HIS A 329 -14.33 7.19 7.21
N SER A 330 -14.64 8.19 8.04
CA SER A 330 -13.67 8.62 9.05
C SER A 330 -13.46 7.62 10.19
N TRP A 331 -14.41 6.72 10.45
CA TRP A 331 -14.23 5.67 11.45
C TRP A 331 -13.18 4.63 11.06
N LEU A 332 -12.76 4.60 9.80
CA LEU A 332 -11.63 3.78 9.36
C LEU A 332 -10.27 4.41 9.71
N GLY A 333 -10.27 5.64 10.25
CA GLY A 333 -9.06 6.37 10.64
C GLY A 333 -8.43 7.14 9.50
N ARG A 334 -7.54 8.08 9.84
CA ARG A 334 -6.70 8.82 8.88
C ARG A 334 -5.24 8.44 9.05
N TYR A 335 -4.67 7.86 8.00
CA TYR A 335 -3.27 7.45 7.89
C TYR A 335 -2.97 7.07 6.44
N ARG A 336 -1.78 6.53 6.15
CA ARG A 336 -1.39 6.11 4.80
C ARG A 336 -1.99 4.74 4.49
N HIS A 337 -3.22 4.73 3.99
CA HIS A 337 -3.95 3.49 3.75
C HIS A 337 -3.46 2.77 2.51
N GLU A 338 -3.04 1.52 2.69
CA GLU A 338 -2.82 0.62 1.56
C GLU A 338 -4.14 -0.02 1.10
N ALA A 339 -4.32 -1.33 1.32
CA ALA A 339 -5.53 -2.08 1.01
C ALA A 339 -6.37 -2.40 2.24
N VAL A 340 -7.51 -3.03 1.97
CA VAL A 340 -8.60 -3.20 2.92
C VAL A 340 -9.19 -4.60 2.89
N GLY A 341 -8.88 -5.38 3.91
CA GLY A 341 -9.52 -6.67 4.17
C GLY A 341 -10.91 -6.49 4.77
N ILE A 342 -11.95 -7.08 4.18
CA ILE A 342 -13.34 -6.91 4.61
C ILE A 342 -13.92 -8.24 5.08
N ARG A 343 -14.41 -8.24 6.33
CA ARG A 343 -15.05 -9.41 6.92
C ARG A 343 -16.53 -9.17 7.15
N VAL A 344 -17.34 -9.81 6.32
CA VAL A 344 -18.79 -9.62 6.25
C VAL A 344 -19.53 -10.91 6.59
N VAL A 345 -20.09 -11.00 7.80
CA VAL A 345 -20.78 -12.21 8.27
C VAL A 345 -22.19 -11.86 8.71
N SER A 346 -23.20 -12.53 8.15
CA SER A 346 -24.61 -12.32 8.54
C SER A 346 -24.82 -12.56 10.04
N GLY A 347 -25.55 -11.67 10.68
CA GLY A 347 -25.82 -11.68 12.13
C GLY A 347 -24.67 -11.15 12.99
N LYS A 348 -23.55 -10.70 12.40
CA LYS A 348 -22.38 -10.18 13.12
C LYS A 348 -22.11 -8.72 12.74
N PRO A 349 -21.35 -7.98 13.58
CA PRO A 349 -20.75 -6.72 13.16
C PRO A 349 -19.88 -6.87 11.91
N LEU A 350 -19.85 -5.84 11.10
CA LEU A 350 -18.91 -5.69 10.00
C LEU A 350 -17.52 -5.39 10.56
N ALA A 351 -16.50 -6.10 10.08
CA ALA A 351 -15.12 -5.81 10.43
C ALA A 351 -14.29 -5.47 9.19
N PHE A 352 -13.39 -4.51 9.37
CA PHE A 352 -12.50 -3.96 8.35
C PHE A 352 -11.08 -3.99 8.89
N TYR A 353 -10.11 -4.32 8.04
CA TYR A 353 -8.70 -4.36 8.37
C TYR A 353 -7.93 -3.54 7.35
N SER A 354 -6.91 -2.80 7.79
CA SER A 354 -6.10 -1.98 6.88
C SER A 354 -4.75 -1.66 7.53
N GLY A 355 -3.70 -1.60 6.71
CA GLY A 355 -2.36 -1.16 7.10
C GLY A 355 -2.20 0.36 7.01
N CYS A 356 -1.33 0.92 7.84
CA CYS A 356 -0.71 2.22 7.61
C CYS A 356 0.68 2.00 7.03
N ASP A 357 0.85 2.14 5.72
CA ASP A 357 2.16 1.97 5.11
C ASP A 357 3.09 3.13 5.45
N ARG A 358 3.82 2.92 6.53
CA ARG A 358 4.85 3.81 7.05
C ARG A 358 5.86 2.97 7.78
N ARG A 359 7.11 3.43 7.81
CA ARG A 359 8.12 2.85 8.70
C ARG A 359 7.69 3.06 10.15
N GLY A 360 7.33 1.98 10.82
CA GLY A 360 6.73 2.03 12.16
C GLY A 360 5.21 2.26 12.18
N GLY A 361 4.53 2.09 11.04
CA GLY A 361 3.07 2.10 10.87
C GLY A 361 2.38 0.99 11.67
N HIS A 362 1.07 0.83 11.51
CA HIS A 362 0.28 -0.11 12.33
C HIS A 362 -0.73 -0.88 11.49
N LEU A 363 -1.13 -2.04 11.99
CA LEU A 363 -2.32 -2.75 11.53
C LEU A 363 -3.54 -2.26 12.32
N TYR A 364 -4.60 -1.91 11.61
CA TYR A 364 -5.86 -1.44 12.18
C TYR A 364 -7.00 -2.43 11.96
N LYS A 365 -8.00 -2.31 12.83
CA LYS A 365 -9.29 -2.98 12.71
C LYS A 365 -10.40 -1.99 13.01
N PHE A 366 -11.40 -1.89 12.14
CA PHE A 366 -12.67 -1.26 12.46
C PHE A 366 -13.74 -2.31 12.72
N VAL A 367 -14.63 -2.07 13.69
CA VAL A 367 -15.82 -2.89 13.94
C VAL A 367 -17.05 -1.98 13.99
N SER A 368 -18.05 -2.28 13.15
CA SER A 368 -19.29 -1.50 13.13
C SER A 368 -20.10 -1.72 14.41
N LYS A 369 -20.85 -0.70 14.81
CA LYS A 369 -21.83 -0.84 15.90
C LYS A 369 -23.05 -1.65 15.46
N GLY A 370 -23.48 -1.47 14.22
CA GLY A 370 -24.57 -2.23 13.62
C GLY A 370 -24.12 -3.63 13.19
N ILE A 371 -25.08 -4.46 12.79
CA ILE A 371 -24.85 -5.81 12.30
C ILE A 371 -25.17 -5.93 10.81
N VAL A 372 -24.48 -6.83 10.14
CA VAL A 372 -24.78 -7.23 8.77
C VAL A 372 -25.97 -8.18 8.79
N SER A 373 -27.05 -7.83 8.10
CA SER A 373 -28.18 -8.75 7.92
C SER A 373 -27.99 -9.62 6.68
N ASN A 374 -27.70 -8.99 5.54
CA ASN A 374 -27.38 -9.64 4.28
C ASN A 374 -26.02 -9.10 3.78
N PRO A 375 -24.99 -9.93 3.59
CA PRO A 375 -23.68 -9.49 3.13
C PRO A 375 -23.68 -8.75 1.79
N GLN A 376 -24.61 -9.04 0.87
CA GLN A 376 -24.67 -8.44 -0.47
C GLN A 376 -25.54 -7.17 -0.53
N ASP A 377 -26.14 -6.74 0.57
CA ASP A 377 -27.02 -5.56 0.57
C ASP A 377 -26.20 -4.27 0.47
N LYS A 378 -26.42 -3.48 -0.60
CA LYS A 378 -25.80 -2.16 -0.81
C LYS A 378 -25.98 -1.21 0.37
N ALA A 379 -27.03 -1.40 1.16
CA ALA A 379 -27.27 -0.56 2.32
C ALA A 379 -26.24 -0.82 3.45
N ASN A 380 -25.36 -1.82 3.36
CA ASN A 380 -24.26 -2.08 4.30
C ASN A 380 -23.22 -0.95 4.37
N SER A 381 -23.05 -0.12 3.33
CA SER A 381 -22.18 1.07 3.39
C SER A 381 -22.49 1.97 4.60
N ARG A 382 -23.75 2.01 5.06
CA ARG A 382 -24.15 2.78 6.26
C ARG A 382 -23.44 2.32 7.54
N LEU A 383 -22.99 1.07 7.60
CA LEU A 383 -22.32 0.49 8.77
C LEU A 383 -20.92 1.06 8.99
N LEU A 384 -20.30 1.64 7.95
CA LEU A 384 -19.02 2.34 8.03
C LEU A 384 -19.11 3.70 8.73
N ALA A 385 -20.33 4.23 8.95
CA ALA A 385 -20.54 5.54 9.55
C ALA A 385 -20.61 5.53 11.09
N ASP A 386 -20.72 4.35 11.73
CA ASP A 386 -20.79 4.21 13.19
C ASP A 386 -20.15 2.90 13.69
N GLY A 387 -19.14 3.00 14.55
CA GLY A 387 -18.41 1.86 15.10
C GLY A 387 -17.23 2.31 15.94
N MET A 388 -16.16 1.52 15.93
CA MET A 388 -14.92 1.83 16.66
C MET A 388 -13.70 1.38 15.87
N LEU A 389 -12.68 2.25 15.83
CA LEU A 389 -11.37 1.93 15.30
C LEU A 389 -10.48 1.37 16.40
N TYR A 390 -9.70 0.35 16.04
CA TYR A 390 -8.74 -0.32 16.90
C TYR A 390 -7.39 -0.43 16.20
N ALA A 391 -6.31 -0.46 16.99
CA ALA A 391 -4.97 -0.75 16.52
C ALA A 391 -4.45 -2.07 17.12
N ALA A 392 -3.62 -2.80 16.37
CA ALA A 392 -3.08 -4.08 16.80
C ALA A 392 -1.96 -3.94 17.84
N VAL A 393 -1.92 -4.88 18.79
CA VAL A 393 -0.76 -5.17 19.63
C VAL A 393 -0.39 -6.63 19.41
N PHE A 394 0.80 -6.87 18.87
CA PHE A 394 1.38 -8.19 18.68
C PHE A 394 2.27 -8.57 19.86
N ASN A 395 2.13 -9.79 20.37
CA ASN A 395 3.01 -10.37 21.37
C ASN A 395 3.96 -11.39 20.70
N PRO A 396 5.23 -11.50 21.13
CA PRO A 396 6.21 -12.42 20.54
C PRO A 396 5.85 -13.91 20.60
N ASP A 397 4.85 -14.29 21.39
CA ASP A 397 4.36 -15.67 21.53
C ASP A 397 3.31 -16.07 20.47
N GLY A 398 3.09 -15.23 19.45
CA GLY A 398 2.10 -15.47 18.40
C GLY A 398 0.68 -15.08 18.80
N THR A 399 0.47 -14.46 19.96
CA THR A 399 -0.83 -13.88 20.35
C THR A 399 -0.88 -12.39 20.08
N GLY A 400 -2.07 -11.81 20.08
CA GLY A 400 -2.25 -10.38 20.02
C GLY A 400 -3.64 -9.92 20.46
N ARG A 401 -3.82 -8.61 20.52
CA ARG A 401 -5.06 -7.97 20.93
C ARG A 401 -5.28 -6.64 20.21
N TRP A 402 -6.53 -6.19 20.18
CA TRP A 402 -6.95 -4.92 19.60
C TRP A 402 -7.13 -3.86 20.70
N ILE A 403 -6.59 -2.65 20.51
CA ILE A 403 -6.80 -1.50 21.40
C ILE A 403 -7.70 -0.46 20.74
N ALA A 404 -8.77 -0.05 21.42
CA ALA A 404 -9.68 0.98 20.89
C ALA A 404 -8.99 2.36 20.85
N LEU A 405 -9.26 3.14 19.81
CA LEU A 405 -8.81 4.53 19.67
C LEU A 405 -9.95 5.47 20.05
N GLN A 406 -10.11 5.69 21.36
CA GLN A 406 -11.17 6.50 21.95
C GLN A 406 -10.61 7.38 23.07
N PRO A 407 -11.33 8.45 23.48
CA PRO A 407 -10.84 9.40 24.48
C PRO A 407 -10.39 8.76 25.80
N SER A 408 -11.06 7.68 26.25
CA SER A 408 -10.73 7.01 27.51
C SER A 408 -9.54 6.04 27.42
N THR A 409 -8.97 5.81 26.24
CA THR A 409 -7.85 4.87 26.06
C THR A 409 -6.61 5.39 26.76
N PRO A 410 -5.97 4.60 27.64
CA PRO A 410 -4.76 5.02 28.34
C PRO A 410 -3.60 5.32 27.39
N VAL A 411 -2.83 6.37 27.71
CA VAL A 411 -1.55 6.66 27.04
C VAL A 411 -0.50 5.69 27.55
N ASN A 412 0.01 4.84 26.65
CA ASN A 412 1.04 3.86 26.97
C ASN A 412 1.95 3.56 25.77
N PRO A 413 2.74 4.55 25.29
CA PRO A 413 3.57 4.38 24.10
C PRO A 413 4.63 3.29 24.26
N VAL A 414 5.01 2.66 23.15
CA VAL A 414 6.09 1.66 23.11
C VAL A 414 7.44 2.34 23.40
N PRO A 415 8.30 1.80 24.28
CA PRO A 415 9.63 2.35 24.51
C PRO A 415 10.48 2.35 23.23
N PRO A 416 11.15 3.47 22.87
CA PRO A 416 11.98 3.54 21.67
C PRO A 416 13.08 2.46 21.61
N GLY A 417 13.57 1.98 22.77
CA GLY A 417 14.55 0.90 22.83
C GLY A 417 14.09 -0.44 22.21
N ASN A 418 12.78 -0.65 22.05
CA ASN A 418 12.19 -1.83 21.39
C ASN A 418 12.02 -1.66 19.88
N LEU A 419 12.22 -0.46 19.34
CA LEU A 419 11.97 -0.15 17.94
C LEU A 419 13.29 -0.09 17.17
N GLU A 420 13.26 -0.55 15.93
CA GLU A 420 14.33 -0.23 14.99
C GLU A 420 14.42 1.28 14.78
N GLY A 421 15.64 1.80 14.63
CA GLY A 421 15.91 3.24 14.58
C GLY A 421 15.73 3.99 15.91
N LYS A 422 15.32 3.31 16.99
CA LYS A 422 15.17 3.84 18.35
C LYS A 422 14.37 5.15 18.40
N SER A 423 13.25 5.18 17.68
CA SER A 423 12.44 6.38 17.49
C SER A 423 10.96 6.07 17.52
N LEU A 424 10.19 6.83 18.29
CA LEU A 424 8.72 6.80 18.24
C LEU A 424 8.18 8.23 18.08
N PRO A 425 7.52 8.54 16.95
CA PRO A 425 6.81 9.80 16.77
C PRO A 425 5.56 9.87 17.64
N LEU A 426 5.39 10.96 18.39
CA LEU A 426 4.21 11.22 19.22
C LEU A 426 3.56 12.58 18.88
N PRO A 427 2.25 12.74 19.16
CA PRO A 427 1.57 14.02 18.99
C PRO A 427 2.23 15.13 19.81
N LYS A 428 2.63 16.23 19.16
CA LYS A 428 3.10 17.44 19.83
C LYS A 428 1.91 18.28 20.24
N ARG A 429 1.68 18.41 21.55
CA ARG A 429 0.50 19.07 22.12
C ARG A 429 0.88 20.01 23.28
N PRO A 430 0.29 21.22 23.35
CA PRO A 430 -0.79 21.75 22.50
C PRO A 430 -0.35 22.39 21.17
N GLU A 431 0.95 22.47 20.86
CA GLU A 431 1.47 23.29 19.75
C GLU A 431 1.11 22.79 18.35
N GLY A 432 0.54 21.59 18.23
CA GLY A 432 0.29 20.92 16.96
C GLY A 432 1.53 20.24 16.39
N GLY A 433 1.30 19.25 15.52
CA GLY A 433 2.34 18.51 14.84
C GLY A 433 2.86 17.29 15.61
N ILE A 434 4.10 16.89 15.31
CA ILE A 434 4.70 15.63 15.74
C ILE A 434 6.07 15.92 16.35
N PHE A 435 6.46 15.16 17.37
CA PHE A 435 7.85 15.15 17.87
C PHE A 435 8.33 13.71 18.04
N ASN A 436 9.61 13.46 17.75
CA ASN A 436 10.20 12.13 17.79
C ASN A 436 10.84 11.88 19.15
N THR A 437 10.27 10.96 19.94
CA THR A 437 10.92 10.47 21.17
C THR A 437 12.03 9.48 20.82
N LYS A 438 13.15 9.58 21.52
CA LYS A 438 14.34 8.72 21.35
C LYS A 438 14.71 7.97 22.62
N THR A 439 14.15 8.36 23.76
CA THR A 439 14.49 7.83 25.08
C THR A 439 13.26 7.47 25.91
N ASP A 440 13.41 6.54 26.84
CA ASP A 440 12.36 6.17 27.79
C ASP A 440 11.97 7.33 28.72
N ALA A 441 12.91 8.25 29.00
CA ALA A 441 12.66 9.45 29.80
C ALA A 441 11.67 10.41 29.12
N GLU A 442 11.80 10.60 27.81
CA GLU A 442 10.86 11.40 27.01
C GLU A 442 9.47 10.76 26.99
N VAL A 443 9.40 9.44 26.78
CA VAL A 443 8.12 8.69 26.86
C VAL A 443 7.49 8.79 28.24
N ASN A 444 8.28 8.64 29.31
CA ASN A 444 7.78 8.78 30.67
C ASN A 444 7.26 10.20 30.95
N SER A 445 7.94 11.23 30.43
CA SER A 445 7.48 12.62 30.54
C SER A 445 6.16 12.83 29.80
N PHE A 446 6.00 12.24 28.62
CA PHE A 446 4.75 12.25 27.86
C PHE A 446 3.59 11.58 28.63
N LYS A 447 3.82 10.39 29.21
CA LYS A 447 2.84 9.68 30.06
C LYS A 447 2.51 10.41 31.36
N GLN A 448 3.44 11.20 31.89
CA GLN A 448 3.18 12.04 33.04
C GLN A 448 2.25 13.20 32.69
N LYS A 449 2.44 13.81 31.51
CA LYS A 449 1.64 14.91 30.98
C LYS A 449 0.23 14.49 30.53
N PHE A 450 0.10 13.34 29.88
CA PHE A 450 -1.16 12.85 29.32
C PHE A 450 -1.48 11.45 29.85
N LYS A 451 -2.70 11.24 30.37
CA LYS A 451 -3.14 9.95 30.96
C LYS A 451 -3.95 9.14 29.98
N THR A 452 -4.76 9.80 29.17
CA THR A 452 -5.64 9.18 28.18
C THR A 452 -5.50 9.90 26.83
N LEU A 453 -5.93 9.26 25.74
CA LEU A 453 -5.93 9.91 24.42
C LEU A 453 -6.76 11.19 24.44
N GLY A 454 -7.84 11.25 25.22
CA GLY A 454 -8.69 12.44 25.35
C GLY A 454 -7.99 13.67 25.94
N ASP A 455 -6.84 13.50 26.60
CA ASP A 455 -6.00 14.59 27.12
C ASP A 455 -5.14 15.24 26.01
N LEU A 456 -4.95 14.56 24.87
CA LEU A 456 -4.16 15.04 23.73
C LEU A 456 -4.98 15.94 22.78
N TYR A 457 -6.32 15.87 22.85
CA TYR A 457 -7.20 16.51 21.89
C TYR A 457 -8.25 17.40 22.56
N THR A 458 -8.62 18.48 21.88
CA THR A 458 -9.53 19.53 22.36
C THR A 458 -10.87 19.49 21.60
N GLY A 459 -11.87 20.22 22.09
CA GLY A 459 -13.24 20.24 21.53
C GLY A 459 -14.26 19.45 22.35
N ASN A 460 -15.50 19.41 21.85
CA ASN A 460 -16.58 18.61 22.43
C ASN A 460 -16.35 17.10 22.19
N ALA A 461 -17.24 16.24 22.70
CA ALA A 461 -17.06 14.80 22.63
C ALA A 461 -16.91 14.26 21.19
N GLN A 462 -17.72 14.75 20.25
CA GLN A 462 -17.67 14.35 18.85
C GLN A 462 -16.41 14.88 18.16
N GLU A 463 -16.05 16.15 18.42
CA GLU A 463 -14.84 16.76 17.86
C GLU A 463 -13.58 16.06 18.35
N LYS A 464 -13.50 15.69 19.65
CA LYS A 464 -12.37 14.93 20.18
C LYS A 464 -12.22 13.57 19.52
N GLN A 465 -13.33 12.84 19.33
CA GLN A 465 -13.27 11.57 18.60
C GLN A 465 -12.86 11.81 17.13
N GLY A 466 -13.36 12.86 16.49
CA GLY A 466 -12.95 13.28 15.15
C GLY A 466 -11.45 13.56 15.07
N ALA A 467 -10.90 14.33 16.01
CA ALA A 467 -9.48 14.66 16.08
C ALA A 467 -8.60 13.42 16.32
N ILE A 468 -9.03 12.48 17.17
CA ILE A 468 -8.36 11.18 17.35
C ILE A 468 -8.30 10.40 16.02
N LEU A 469 -9.39 10.38 15.25
CA LEU A 469 -9.45 9.68 13.97
C LEU A 469 -8.60 10.40 12.90
N ILE A 470 -8.59 11.73 12.88
CA ILE A 470 -7.75 12.55 11.99
C ILE A 470 -6.24 12.33 12.28
N ASP A 471 -5.89 12.07 13.55
CA ASP A 471 -4.51 11.85 14.01
C ASP A 471 -4.25 10.36 14.34
N ALA A 472 -5.00 9.44 13.71
CA ALA A 472 -5.11 8.03 14.13
C ALA A 472 -3.76 7.30 14.19
N HIS A 473 -2.82 7.60 13.30
CA HIS A 473 -1.46 7.05 13.37
C HIS A 473 -0.76 7.43 14.68
N PHE A 474 -0.71 8.72 15.01
CA PHE A 474 -0.01 9.18 16.21
C PHE A 474 -0.79 8.90 17.49
N ALA A 475 -2.13 8.83 17.42
CA ALA A 475 -2.97 8.32 18.49
C ALA A 475 -2.67 6.85 18.81
N ALA A 476 -2.44 6.00 17.79
CA ALA A 476 -2.06 4.61 17.96
C ALA A 476 -0.66 4.47 18.59
N ASN A 477 0.32 5.27 18.15
CA ASN A 477 1.63 5.38 18.83
C ASN A 477 1.46 5.74 20.32
N ALA A 478 0.62 6.74 20.63
CA ALA A 478 0.37 7.17 22.00
C ALA A 478 -0.33 6.09 22.85
N ALA A 479 -1.22 5.29 22.25
CA ALA A 479 -1.95 4.22 22.91
C ALA A 479 -1.12 2.93 23.11
N GLY A 480 0.03 2.83 22.44
CA GLY A 480 0.93 1.67 22.53
C GLY A 480 0.60 0.55 21.55
N ALA A 481 0.07 0.89 20.37
CA ALA A 481 -0.01 -0.05 19.26
C ALA A 481 1.41 -0.52 18.87
N THR A 482 1.51 -1.74 18.33
CA THR A 482 2.80 -2.24 17.83
C THR A 482 3.18 -1.47 16.57
N SER A 483 4.35 -0.85 16.55
CA SER A 483 4.97 -0.33 15.32
C SER A 483 5.38 -1.50 14.43
N THR A 484 4.95 -1.48 13.19
CA THR A 484 5.07 -2.60 12.24
C THR A 484 5.98 -2.27 11.06
N ALA A 485 6.36 -3.30 10.31
CA ALA A 485 7.34 -3.24 9.24
C ALA A 485 6.68 -2.89 7.89
N ARG A 486 6.10 -1.68 7.80
CA ARG A 486 5.40 -1.19 6.59
C ARG A 486 4.28 -2.14 6.12
N PRO A 487 3.14 -2.17 6.85
CA PRO A 487 2.00 -2.99 6.45
C PRO A 487 1.39 -2.43 5.17
N GLU A 488 1.49 -3.19 4.10
CA GLU A 488 0.86 -2.87 2.81
C GLU A 488 -0.51 -3.59 2.79
N ASP A 489 -0.66 -4.64 2.00
CA ASP A 489 -1.98 -5.24 1.75
C ASP A 489 -2.55 -6.05 2.92
N THR A 490 -3.89 -6.09 2.99
CA THR A 490 -4.69 -6.89 3.91
C THR A 490 -5.80 -7.62 3.16
N GLU A 491 -5.79 -8.95 3.19
CA GLU A 491 -6.78 -9.77 2.47
C GLU A 491 -7.44 -10.84 3.35
N ILE A 492 -8.74 -11.06 3.17
CA ILE A 492 -9.52 -12.02 3.96
C ILE A 492 -9.71 -13.32 3.17
N ALA A 493 -9.18 -14.41 3.70
CA ALA A 493 -9.37 -15.75 3.16
C ALA A 493 -10.80 -16.28 3.44
N GLY A 494 -11.22 -17.30 2.68
CA GLY A 494 -12.53 -17.92 2.82
C GLY A 494 -12.77 -18.59 4.18
N ASP A 495 -11.71 -18.93 4.91
CA ASP A 495 -11.81 -19.44 6.28
C ASP A 495 -11.94 -18.34 7.35
N GLY A 496 -11.87 -17.07 6.96
CA GLY A 496 -11.94 -15.91 7.84
C GLY A 496 -10.59 -15.43 8.38
N SER A 497 -9.48 -16.07 8.00
CA SER A 497 -8.12 -15.60 8.32
C SER A 497 -7.79 -14.32 7.54
N LEU A 498 -7.05 -13.44 8.19
CA LEU A 498 -6.48 -12.24 7.59
C LEU A 498 -5.04 -12.51 7.15
N TYR A 499 -4.69 -12.15 5.93
CA TYR A 499 -3.34 -12.15 5.41
C TYR A 499 -2.86 -10.71 5.31
N ILE A 500 -1.61 -10.46 5.72
CA ILE A 500 -1.01 -9.12 5.70
C ILE A 500 0.38 -9.21 5.08
N THR A 501 0.73 -8.29 4.18
CA THR A 501 2.11 -8.05 3.78
C THR A 501 2.75 -6.96 4.61
N PHE A 502 4.02 -7.18 4.94
CA PHE A 502 4.89 -6.21 5.59
C PHE A 502 6.12 -6.06 4.72
N THR A 503 6.24 -4.96 3.97
CA THR A 503 7.16 -4.91 2.84
C THR A 503 8.62 -4.71 3.24
N SER A 504 8.90 -4.02 4.36
CA SER A 504 10.27 -3.72 4.78
C SER A 504 10.40 -3.45 6.27
N GLY A 505 11.40 -4.08 6.89
CA GLY A 505 11.76 -3.88 8.29
C GLY A 505 12.76 -2.77 8.55
N SER A 506 13.22 -2.06 7.52
CA SER A 506 14.20 -0.99 7.70
C SER A 506 13.57 0.24 8.37
N PRO A 507 14.24 0.86 9.37
CA PRO A 507 13.74 2.08 9.99
C PRO A 507 13.96 3.32 9.11
N GLY A 508 13.31 4.43 9.47
CA GLY A 508 13.49 5.74 8.83
C GLY A 508 13.23 6.91 9.78
N GLY A 509 13.15 8.12 9.21
CA GLY A 509 12.88 9.34 9.99
C GLY A 509 11.52 9.35 10.71
N GLU A 510 10.59 8.52 10.23
CA GLU A 510 9.22 8.39 10.73
C GLU A 510 9.04 7.24 11.74
N GLY A 511 10.10 6.50 12.07
CA GLY A 511 10.05 5.37 13.01
C GLY A 511 10.61 4.08 12.43
N GLY A 512 10.33 2.96 13.10
CA GLY A 512 10.75 1.64 12.68
C GLY A 512 9.93 0.55 13.38
N PRO A 513 9.95 -0.69 12.86
CA PRO A 513 9.19 -1.79 13.43
C PRO A 513 9.68 -2.19 14.82
N ASP A 514 8.79 -2.85 15.57
CA ASP A 514 9.12 -3.51 16.82
C ASP A 514 9.98 -4.77 16.55
N LYS A 515 11.25 -4.70 16.92
CA LYS A 515 12.25 -5.78 16.71
C LYS A 515 11.97 -7.04 17.52
N ARG A 516 10.99 -7.01 18.42
CA ARG A 516 10.54 -8.21 19.16
C ARG A 516 9.63 -9.08 18.28
N ILE A 517 8.98 -8.48 17.28
CA ILE A 517 7.98 -9.12 16.41
C ILE A 517 8.56 -9.36 15.01
N PHE A 518 9.13 -8.33 14.41
CA PHE A 518 9.64 -8.38 13.03
C PHE A 518 11.11 -8.78 13.04
N LYS A 519 11.37 -10.04 12.65
CA LYS A 519 12.71 -10.63 12.57
C LYS A 519 12.89 -11.43 11.28
N GLY A 520 14.11 -11.49 10.80
CA GLY A 520 14.51 -12.37 9.71
C GLY A 520 14.50 -13.86 10.11
N PRO A 521 14.70 -14.78 9.14
CA PRO A 521 14.64 -16.22 9.36
C PRO A 521 15.55 -16.75 10.47
N LYS A 522 16.68 -16.09 10.76
CA LYS A 522 17.66 -16.47 11.80
C LYS A 522 17.63 -15.50 13.00
N GLY A 523 16.61 -14.66 13.09
CA GLY A 523 16.41 -13.70 14.18
C GLY A 523 17.01 -12.31 13.91
N GLU A 524 17.39 -12.00 12.66
CA GLU A 524 17.96 -10.72 12.25
C GLU A 524 16.97 -9.57 12.45
N SER A 525 17.48 -8.39 12.83
CA SER A 525 16.71 -7.15 12.86
C SER A 525 17.67 -5.97 12.70
N PRO A 526 17.45 -5.04 11.75
CA PRO A 526 16.34 -5.02 10.79
C PRO A 526 16.43 -6.13 9.74
N TRP A 527 15.29 -6.45 9.10
CA TRP A 527 15.19 -7.35 7.95
C TRP A 527 14.48 -6.63 6.82
N GLU A 528 15.17 -6.38 5.71
CA GLU A 528 14.68 -5.49 4.65
C GLU A 528 13.63 -6.14 3.76
N PHE A 529 13.69 -7.46 3.56
CA PHE A 529 13.01 -8.13 2.45
C PHE A 529 11.52 -8.42 2.68
N GLY A 530 11.00 -8.14 3.87
CA GLY A 530 9.58 -8.22 4.17
C GLY A 530 9.03 -9.60 4.58
N TRP A 531 7.73 -9.64 4.87
CA TRP A 531 6.99 -10.79 5.42
C TRP A 531 5.58 -10.89 4.84
N ILE A 532 5.05 -12.11 4.82
CA ILE A 532 3.61 -12.39 4.69
C ILE A 532 3.16 -13.02 6.00
N MET A 533 2.25 -12.37 6.71
CA MET A 533 1.67 -12.81 7.97
C MET A 533 0.25 -13.37 7.76
N ARG A 534 -0.10 -14.41 8.50
CA ARG A 534 -1.48 -14.87 8.68
C ARG A 534 -1.93 -14.58 10.11
N LEU A 535 -3.11 -13.98 10.27
CA LEU A 535 -3.77 -13.67 11.53
C LEU A 535 -5.15 -14.34 11.58
N THR A 536 -5.48 -14.95 12.71
CA THR A 536 -6.79 -15.55 12.96
C THR A 536 -7.38 -15.00 14.26
N GLU A 537 -8.55 -14.40 14.14
CA GLU A 537 -9.33 -13.90 15.28
C GLU A 537 -9.84 -15.04 16.15
N ASP A 538 -9.89 -14.83 17.46
CA ASP A 538 -10.42 -15.85 18.37
C ASP A 538 -11.88 -16.22 18.04
N ASN A 539 -12.17 -17.51 18.12
CA ASN A 539 -13.46 -18.11 17.76
C ASN A 539 -13.92 -17.84 16.32
N ASN A 540 -13.02 -17.39 15.45
CA ASN A 540 -13.36 -16.95 14.11
C ASN A 540 -14.50 -15.90 14.11
N ASP A 541 -14.46 -14.96 15.06
CA ASP A 541 -15.47 -13.90 15.21
C ASP A 541 -14.93 -12.54 14.72
N PRO A 542 -15.58 -11.88 13.75
CA PRO A 542 -15.25 -10.51 13.35
C PRO A 542 -15.18 -9.51 14.52
N ALA A 543 -15.94 -9.72 15.60
CA ALA A 543 -15.97 -8.84 16.77
C ALA A 543 -14.91 -9.20 17.84
N ALA A 544 -14.08 -10.22 17.63
CA ALA A 544 -13.07 -10.61 18.60
C ALA A 544 -12.07 -9.48 18.86
N MET A 545 -11.56 -9.39 20.09
CA MET A 545 -10.58 -8.38 20.51
C MET A 545 -9.19 -8.98 20.76
N THR A 546 -9.04 -10.27 20.44
CA THR A 546 -7.82 -11.06 20.60
C THR A 546 -7.68 -12.01 19.41
N PHE A 547 -6.43 -12.27 19.05
CA PHE A 547 -6.10 -13.05 17.86
C PHE A 547 -4.81 -13.84 18.06
N ARG A 548 -4.58 -14.79 17.15
CA ARG A 548 -3.29 -15.45 16.95
C ARG A 548 -2.72 -15.06 15.60
N TRP A 549 -1.40 -15.04 15.49
CA TRP A 549 -0.69 -14.69 14.26
C TRP A 549 0.55 -15.58 14.07
N GLN A 550 0.95 -15.74 12.81
CA GLN A 550 2.19 -16.41 12.41
C GLN A 550 2.70 -15.86 11.08
N MET A 551 4.02 -15.86 10.88
CA MET A 551 4.61 -15.56 9.57
C MET A 551 4.47 -16.78 8.66
N LEU A 552 3.79 -16.62 7.52
CA LEU A 552 3.65 -17.65 6.50
C LEU A 552 4.92 -17.76 5.66
N ALA A 553 5.44 -16.62 5.21
CA ALA A 553 6.61 -16.52 4.35
C ALA A 553 7.42 -15.25 4.69
N MET A 554 8.70 -15.27 4.39
CA MET A 554 9.61 -14.13 4.52
C MET A 554 10.34 -13.93 3.19
N GLY A 555 10.49 -12.68 2.77
CA GLY A 555 11.36 -12.36 1.64
C GLY A 555 12.82 -12.59 2.00
N GLY A 556 13.70 -12.52 1.00
CA GLY A 556 15.14 -12.70 1.12
C GLY A 556 15.69 -13.82 0.24
N GLU A 557 17.01 -13.87 0.11
CA GLU A 557 17.71 -14.92 -0.65
C GLU A 557 17.45 -16.30 0.00
N PRO A 558 17.22 -17.38 -0.77
CA PRO A 558 17.06 -18.73 -0.22
C PRO A 558 18.24 -19.18 0.66
N ALA A 559 19.47 -18.80 0.29
CA ALA A 559 20.69 -19.04 1.08
C ALA A 559 20.64 -18.46 2.51
N GLU A 560 19.78 -17.46 2.75
CA GLU A 560 19.58 -16.82 4.05
C GLU A 560 18.29 -17.29 4.74
N GLY A 561 17.55 -18.21 4.15
CA GLY A 561 16.27 -18.74 4.65
C GLY A 561 15.05 -17.99 4.11
N GLY A 562 15.23 -17.10 3.13
CA GLY A 562 14.13 -16.39 2.47
C GLY A 562 13.41 -17.26 1.43
N ALA A 563 12.31 -16.73 0.90
CA ALA A 563 11.48 -17.40 -0.11
C ALA A 563 11.88 -17.09 -1.56
N GLY A 564 12.85 -16.21 -1.80
CA GLY A 564 13.30 -15.84 -3.15
C GLY A 564 12.58 -14.64 -3.76
N PHE A 565 11.70 -13.98 -3.00
CA PHE A 565 11.15 -12.65 -3.31
C PHE A 565 11.67 -11.59 -2.33
N SER A 566 11.44 -10.32 -2.61
CA SER A 566 11.71 -9.19 -1.69
C SER A 566 10.59 -8.16 -1.79
N ASN A 567 10.33 -7.45 -0.71
CA ASN A 567 9.35 -6.36 -0.63
C ASN A 567 7.96 -6.81 -1.15
N PRO A 568 7.35 -7.84 -0.51
CA PRO A 568 6.01 -8.26 -0.87
C PRO A 568 5.03 -7.14 -0.51
N ASP A 569 4.13 -6.87 -1.45
CA ASP A 569 3.18 -5.77 -1.40
C ASP A 569 1.75 -6.32 -1.59
N ASN A 570 1.10 -6.12 -2.74
CA ASN A 570 -0.29 -6.48 -2.92
C ASN A 570 -0.50 -8.00 -2.88
N LEU A 571 -1.64 -8.43 -2.35
CA LEU A 571 -2.07 -9.81 -2.15
C LEU A 571 -3.40 -10.09 -2.84
N LEU A 572 -3.60 -11.34 -3.20
CA LEU A 572 -4.91 -11.86 -3.61
C LEU A 572 -5.04 -13.30 -3.11
N ILE A 573 -6.12 -13.60 -2.40
CA ILE A 573 -6.39 -14.96 -1.92
C ILE A 573 -7.32 -15.67 -2.90
N ASP A 574 -6.88 -16.79 -3.45
CA ASP A 574 -7.73 -17.58 -4.34
C ASP A 574 -8.75 -18.43 -3.56
N ARG A 575 -9.65 -19.12 -4.29
CA ARG A 575 -10.74 -19.91 -3.69
C ARG A 575 -10.27 -21.08 -2.83
N ASP A 576 -9.06 -21.57 -3.07
CA ASP A 576 -8.45 -22.65 -2.32
C ASP A 576 -7.60 -22.12 -1.16
N ASN A 577 -7.71 -20.81 -0.88
CA ASN A 577 -6.96 -20.03 0.11
C ASN A 577 -5.45 -19.98 -0.16
N ASN A 578 -5.00 -20.18 -1.40
CA ASN A 578 -3.60 -19.94 -1.74
C ASN A 578 -3.35 -18.45 -1.93
N VAL A 579 -2.12 -18.03 -1.67
CA VAL A 579 -1.72 -16.63 -1.72
C VAL A 579 -1.12 -16.33 -3.08
N TRP A 580 -1.68 -15.35 -3.77
CA TRP A 580 -1.03 -14.63 -4.86
C TRP A 580 -0.46 -13.34 -4.28
N MET A 581 0.76 -13.00 -4.67
CA MET A 581 1.49 -11.84 -4.13
C MET A 581 2.27 -11.18 -5.24
N VAL A 582 2.33 -9.86 -5.22
CA VAL A 582 3.20 -9.06 -6.09
C VAL A 582 4.20 -8.26 -5.27
N THR A 583 5.35 -7.93 -5.86
CA THR A 583 6.42 -7.21 -5.17
C THR A 583 6.53 -5.76 -5.62
N ASP A 584 6.85 -4.87 -4.68
CA ASP A 584 7.37 -3.52 -4.93
C ASP A 584 8.74 -3.31 -4.26
N ILE A 585 9.77 -3.81 -4.93
CA ILE A 585 11.14 -3.36 -4.71
C ILE A 585 11.28 -2.02 -5.41
N SER A 586 11.65 -0.98 -4.65
CA SER A 586 11.95 0.34 -5.17
C SER A 586 12.75 0.31 -6.48
N SER A 587 12.26 1.02 -7.49
CA SER A 587 12.80 1.08 -8.85
C SER A 587 14.30 1.40 -8.91
N ALA A 588 14.82 2.19 -7.96
CA ALA A 588 16.23 2.53 -7.88
C ALA A 588 17.13 1.34 -7.48
N ALA A 589 16.58 0.33 -6.80
CA ALA A 589 17.29 -0.88 -6.38
C ALA A 589 17.13 -2.04 -7.40
N LEU A 590 16.12 -2.00 -8.27
CA LEU A 590 15.89 -3.03 -9.28
C LEU A 590 17.11 -3.18 -10.20
N ASN A 591 17.59 -4.42 -10.34
CA ASN A 591 18.80 -4.73 -11.10
C ASN A 591 20.04 -3.90 -10.72
N ASP A 592 20.11 -3.30 -9.52
CA ASP A 592 21.30 -2.59 -9.07
C ASP A 592 22.26 -3.55 -8.35
N ALA A 593 23.41 -3.81 -8.97
CA ALA A 593 24.46 -4.63 -8.36
C ALA A 593 25.13 -3.94 -7.15
N GLY A 594 24.95 -2.62 -7.00
CA GLY A 594 25.44 -1.81 -5.91
C GLY A 594 24.47 -1.63 -4.74
N ASP A 595 23.23 -2.15 -4.81
CA ASP A 595 22.25 -1.97 -3.75
C ASP A 595 22.78 -2.55 -2.42
N PRO A 596 22.82 -1.76 -1.33
CA PRO A 596 23.44 -2.19 -0.07
C PRO A 596 22.70 -3.34 0.61
N PHE A 597 21.42 -3.53 0.30
CA PHE A 597 20.59 -4.63 0.80
C PHE A 597 20.56 -5.81 -0.18
N ARG A 598 21.27 -5.72 -1.31
CA ARG A 598 21.31 -6.71 -2.39
C ARG A 598 19.94 -6.98 -3.04
N ARG A 599 18.97 -6.07 -2.91
CA ARG A 599 17.65 -6.18 -3.55
C ARG A 599 17.73 -6.23 -5.09
N GLY A 600 18.77 -5.65 -5.69
CA GLY A 600 18.98 -5.75 -7.13
C GLY A 600 19.22 -7.17 -7.65
N CYS A 601 19.59 -8.12 -6.78
CA CYS A 601 19.77 -9.52 -7.19
C CYS A 601 18.46 -10.20 -7.61
N PHE A 602 17.31 -9.74 -7.08
CA PHE A 602 15.98 -10.31 -7.36
C PHE A 602 15.44 -9.97 -8.76
N GLY A 603 16.02 -8.98 -9.46
CA GLY A 603 15.62 -8.61 -10.82
C GLY A 603 14.54 -7.54 -10.84
N ASN A 604 13.60 -7.63 -11.79
CA ASN A 604 12.40 -6.79 -11.83
C ASN A 604 11.39 -7.26 -10.78
N ASN A 605 10.43 -6.39 -10.45
CA ASN A 605 9.27 -6.76 -9.65
C ASN A 605 8.47 -7.90 -10.28
N SER A 606 7.78 -8.66 -9.43
CA SER A 606 7.42 -10.04 -9.72
C SER A 606 6.10 -10.47 -9.10
N ILE A 607 5.48 -11.49 -9.69
CA ILE A 607 4.19 -12.06 -9.30
C ILE A 607 4.44 -13.49 -8.83
N TRP A 608 3.94 -13.83 -7.65
CA TRP A 608 4.21 -15.09 -6.95
C TRP A 608 2.92 -15.80 -6.56
N TYR A 609 3.00 -17.13 -6.57
CA TYR A 609 1.96 -18.02 -6.06
C TYR A 609 2.53 -18.85 -4.90
N ILE A 610 1.81 -18.89 -3.78
CA ILE A 610 2.20 -19.59 -2.56
C ILE A 610 1.02 -20.45 -2.08
N PRO A 611 1.07 -21.79 -2.27
CA PRO A 611 0.08 -22.69 -1.71
C PRO A 611 0.05 -22.60 -0.18
N THR A 612 -1.13 -22.69 0.42
CA THR A 612 -1.27 -22.67 1.89
C THR A 612 -1.57 -24.04 2.49
N SER A 613 -1.80 -25.05 1.64
CA SER A 613 -2.08 -26.43 2.05
C SER A 613 -1.41 -27.46 1.13
N GLY A 614 -1.44 -28.73 1.55
CA GLY A 614 -0.83 -29.84 0.81
C GLY A 614 0.70 -29.90 0.91
N PRO A 615 1.35 -30.79 0.12
CA PRO A 615 2.79 -31.01 0.17
C PRO A 615 3.64 -29.78 -0.18
N ASN A 616 3.06 -28.83 -0.91
CA ASN A 616 3.70 -27.64 -1.44
C ASN A 616 3.43 -26.38 -0.60
N ALA A 617 2.77 -26.51 0.55
CA ALA A 617 2.39 -25.38 1.39
C ALA A 617 3.62 -24.57 1.83
N GLY A 618 3.55 -23.24 1.67
CA GLY A 618 4.60 -22.29 2.06
C GLY A 618 5.75 -22.13 1.07
N ASN A 619 5.74 -22.88 -0.04
CA ASN A 619 6.70 -22.68 -1.13
C ASN A 619 6.23 -21.54 -2.04
N ALA A 620 7.16 -20.69 -2.50
CA ALA A 620 6.87 -19.60 -3.41
C ALA A 620 7.27 -19.98 -4.84
N TYR A 621 6.33 -19.83 -5.77
CA TYR A 621 6.52 -20.12 -7.19
C TYR A 621 6.36 -18.84 -8.01
N LEU A 622 7.39 -18.50 -8.78
CA LEU A 622 7.38 -17.31 -9.62
C LEU A 622 6.41 -17.50 -10.79
N PHE A 623 5.31 -16.75 -10.79
CA PHE A 623 4.32 -16.75 -11.87
C PHE A 623 4.73 -15.80 -13.00
N GLY A 624 5.20 -14.60 -12.69
CA GLY A 624 5.54 -13.62 -13.71
C GLY A 624 6.46 -12.50 -13.21
N MET A 625 6.93 -11.67 -14.14
CA MET A 625 7.77 -10.51 -13.84
C MET A 625 7.36 -9.31 -14.69
N GLY A 626 7.36 -8.12 -14.10
CA GLY A 626 7.02 -6.88 -14.79
C GLY A 626 8.15 -6.34 -15.69
N PRO A 627 7.85 -5.33 -16.53
CA PRO A 627 8.85 -4.60 -17.32
C PRO A 627 9.85 -3.80 -16.48
N MET A 628 10.71 -3.02 -17.14
CA MET A 628 11.74 -2.24 -16.44
C MET A 628 11.17 -1.15 -15.55
N ASP A 629 11.82 -0.98 -14.40
CA ASP A 629 11.57 0.04 -13.39
C ASP A 629 10.12 0.07 -12.87
N CYS A 630 9.27 -0.91 -13.21
CA CYS A 630 7.89 -0.96 -12.76
C CYS A 630 7.77 -1.73 -11.44
N GLU A 631 6.60 -1.60 -10.82
CA GLU A 631 6.00 -2.65 -10.02
C GLU A 631 4.79 -3.26 -10.75
N THR A 632 4.36 -4.42 -10.26
CA THR A 632 3.03 -4.96 -10.58
C THR A 632 2.19 -4.87 -9.34
N THR A 633 0.95 -4.39 -9.46
CA THR A 633 0.06 -4.12 -8.33
C THR A 633 -1.40 -4.44 -8.70
N GLY A 634 -2.30 -4.51 -7.72
CA GLY A 634 -3.73 -4.75 -7.92
C GLY A 634 -4.09 -6.06 -8.62
N PRO A 635 -3.56 -7.23 -8.24
CA PRO A 635 -4.02 -8.50 -8.80
C PRO A 635 -5.50 -8.74 -8.48
N PHE A 636 -6.33 -9.03 -9.49
CA PHE A 636 -7.75 -9.31 -9.28
C PHE A 636 -8.29 -10.39 -10.23
N PHE A 637 -8.83 -11.48 -9.68
CA PHE A 637 -9.45 -12.53 -10.49
C PHE A 637 -10.91 -12.21 -10.84
N THR A 638 -11.28 -12.47 -12.09
CA THR A 638 -12.67 -12.65 -12.51
C THR A 638 -13.34 -13.81 -11.75
N GLN A 639 -14.68 -13.81 -11.63
CA GLN A 639 -15.37 -14.85 -10.87
C GLN A 639 -15.19 -16.25 -11.48
N ASP A 640 -15.05 -16.37 -12.80
CA ASP A 640 -14.77 -17.66 -13.45
C ASP A 640 -13.30 -18.08 -13.36
N ARG A 641 -12.43 -17.19 -12.86
CA ARG A 641 -10.98 -17.32 -12.70
C ARG A 641 -10.23 -17.49 -14.03
N GLN A 642 -10.85 -17.22 -15.17
CA GLN A 642 -10.18 -17.31 -16.48
C GLN A 642 -9.32 -16.08 -16.79
N THR A 643 -9.50 -15.00 -16.03
CA THR A 643 -8.73 -13.76 -16.20
C THR A 643 -8.25 -13.23 -14.86
N LEU A 644 -6.96 -12.87 -14.82
CA LEU A 644 -6.32 -12.06 -13.80
C LEU A 644 -6.13 -10.66 -14.36
N PHE A 645 -6.83 -9.68 -13.80
CA PHE A 645 -6.50 -8.28 -14.04
C PHE A 645 -5.31 -7.88 -13.18
N LEU A 646 -4.44 -7.05 -13.74
CA LEU A 646 -3.22 -6.60 -13.06
C LEU A 646 -2.84 -5.20 -13.55
N SER A 647 -2.39 -4.36 -12.63
CA SER A 647 -1.76 -3.08 -12.93
C SER A 647 -0.26 -3.25 -13.10
N VAL A 648 0.29 -2.67 -14.16
CA VAL A 648 1.73 -2.42 -14.31
C VAL A 648 1.94 -0.93 -14.09
N GLN A 649 2.51 -0.59 -12.94
CA GLN A 649 2.66 0.79 -12.48
C GLN A 649 4.04 1.34 -12.90
N HIS A 650 4.12 2.64 -13.20
CA HIS A 650 5.36 3.42 -13.44
C HIS A 650 6.53 2.78 -14.25
N PRO A 651 6.29 2.07 -15.37
CA PRO A 651 7.41 1.58 -16.20
C PRO A 651 8.36 2.73 -16.60
N GLY A 652 9.66 2.48 -16.50
CA GLY A 652 10.68 3.50 -16.76
C GLY A 652 10.74 4.63 -15.73
N GLU A 653 10.33 4.41 -14.48
CA GLU A 653 10.33 5.42 -13.42
C GLU A 653 11.66 6.20 -13.29
N ILE A 654 12.78 5.47 -13.29
CA ILE A 654 14.10 6.04 -12.98
C ILE A 654 14.82 6.55 -14.22
N LYS A 655 14.66 5.85 -15.36
CA LYS A 655 15.42 6.16 -16.59
C LYS A 655 14.56 6.72 -17.72
N GLY A 656 13.24 6.79 -17.55
CA GLY A 656 12.29 7.25 -18.56
C GLY A 656 12.26 6.33 -19.78
N ILE A 657 12.15 6.93 -20.97
CA ILE A 657 12.14 6.22 -22.25
C ILE A 657 13.43 5.41 -22.45
N ARG A 658 13.30 4.13 -22.84
CA ARG A 658 14.41 3.33 -23.35
C ARG A 658 14.88 3.85 -24.70
N GLN A 659 15.91 4.69 -24.69
CA GLN A 659 16.43 5.31 -25.91
C GLN A 659 17.15 4.29 -26.78
N ASN A 660 16.73 4.21 -28.03
CA ASN A 660 17.31 3.39 -29.08
C ASN A 660 17.49 1.89 -28.73
N ALA A 661 16.57 1.34 -27.93
CA ALA A 661 16.67 -0.02 -27.39
C ALA A 661 17.95 -0.27 -26.54
N ALA A 662 18.50 0.79 -25.93
CA ALA A 662 19.71 0.72 -25.12
C ALA A 662 19.62 -0.30 -23.99
N SER A 663 20.73 -0.96 -23.72
CA SER A 663 20.96 -1.89 -22.63
C SER A 663 22.43 -1.86 -22.22
N GLU A 664 22.72 -2.31 -21.01
CA GLU A 664 24.08 -2.46 -20.49
C GLU A 664 24.28 -3.83 -19.84
N THR A 665 25.55 -4.25 -19.77
CA THR A 665 25.93 -5.47 -19.06
C THR A 665 26.33 -5.12 -17.64
N ARG A 666 25.76 -5.83 -16.66
CA ARG A 666 26.07 -5.72 -15.23
C ARG A 666 26.53 -7.08 -14.69
N GLU A 667 27.40 -7.06 -13.69
CA GLU A 667 27.89 -8.25 -13.01
C GLU A 667 27.33 -8.31 -11.59
N PHE A 668 26.72 -9.44 -11.22
CA PHE A 668 26.16 -9.66 -9.89
C PHE A 668 26.91 -10.78 -9.17
N GLU A 669 27.18 -10.58 -7.88
CA GLU A 669 27.49 -11.69 -6.99
C GLU A 669 26.16 -12.35 -6.60
N MET A 670 25.93 -13.58 -7.06
CA MET A 670 24.76 -14.40 -6.76
C MET A 670 25.13 -15.55 -5.82
N ARG A 671 24.12 -16.23 -5.27
CA ARG A 671 24.28 -17.42 -4.44
C ARG A 671 23.40 -18.55 -4.94
N THR A 672 23.92 -19.77 -4.89
CA THR A 672 23.10 -20.99 -4.97
C THR A 672 22.20 -21.08 -3.73
N ALA A 673 21.18 -21.92 -3.78
CA ALA A 673 20.24 -22.09 -2.67
C ALA A 673 20.94 -22.55 -1.36
N ASP A 674 22.05 -23.28 -1.46
CA ASP A 674 22.87 -23.70 -0.32
C ASP A 674 24.00 -22.70 0.05
N GLY A 675 24.08 -21.55 -0.64
CA GLY A 675 24.94 -20.42 -0.27
C GLY A 675 26.29 -20.30 -0.99
N HIS A 676 26.60 -21.16 -1.97
CA HIS A 676 27.80 -21.01 -2.80
C HIS A 676 27.70 -19.78 -3.69
N LYS A 677 28.71 -18.91 -3.62
CA LYS A 677 28.76 -17.69 -4.42
C LYS A 677 29.17 -17.99 -5.87
N PHE A 678 28.55 -17.31 -6.82
CA PHE A 678 28.95 -17.31 -8.23
C PHE A 678 28.69 -15.94 -8.86
N LYS A 679 29.25 -15.70 -10.05
CA LYS A 679 29.00 -14.47 -10.81
C LYS A 679 27.89 -14.68 -11.83
N GLN A 680 26.97 -13.74 -11.92
CA GLN A 680 25.99 -13.67 -13.00
C GLN A 680 26.26 -12.44 -13.86
N THR A 681 26.46 -12.66 -15.16
CA THR A 681 26.47 -11.59 -16.17
C THR A 681 25.03 -11.31 -16.59
N ARG A 682 24.57 -10.08 -16.45
CA ARG A 682 23.19 -9.67 -16.72
C ARG A 682 23.14 -8.59 -17.79
N THR A 683 22.31 -8.78 -18.82
CA THR A 683 21.96 -7.69 -19.76
C THR A 683 20.72 -6.97 -19.25
N VAL A 684 20.82 -5.66 -19.02
CA VAL A 684 19.79 -4.82 -18.39
C VAL A 684 19.41 -3.67 -19.34
N PRO A 685 18.15 -3.55 -19.78
CA PRO A 685 17.67 -2.38 -20.51
C PRO A 685 17.84 -1.07 -19.71
N ILE A 686 18.07 0.04 -20.41
CA ILE A 686 18.19 1.37 -19.77
C ILE A 686 16.91 2.16 -20.05
N GLY A 687 15.97 2.14 -19.11
CA GLY A 687 14.62 2.69 -19.27
C GLY A 687 13.62 1.69 -19.83
N SER A 688 12.39 2.15 -20.06
CA SER A 688 11.30 1.32 -20.59
C SER A 688 10.68 1.89 -21.85
N ASN A 689 10.22 1.01 -22.74
CA ASN A 689 9.32 1.31 -23.86
C ASN A 689 7.98 0.56 -23.72
N TRP A 690 7.72 -0.08 -22.58
CA TRP A 690 6.46 -0.77 -22.32
C TRP A 690 5.32 0.26 -22.10
N PRO A 691 4.13 0.09 -22.68
CA PRO A 691 3.63 -1.12 -23.34
C PRO A 691 3.74 -1.11 -24.88
N GLY A 692 4.20 -0.01 -25.48
CA GLY A 692 4.27 0.13 -26.94
C GLY A 692 5.31 -0.79 -27.58
N LYS A 693 6.42 -1.04 -26.87
CA LYS A 693 7.59 -1.87 -27.26
C LYS A 693 8.34 -1.39 -28.50
N GLY A 694 7.83 -0.37 -29.20
CA GLY A 694 8.52 0.30 -30.27
C GLY A 694 9.71 1.08 -29.73
N LYS A 695 10.73 1.22 -30.57
CA LYS A 695 11.95 1.95 -30.25
C LYS A 695 11.59 3.41 -29.91
N ASN A 696 11.95 3.85 -28.70
CA ASN A 696 11.65 5.18 -28.17
C ASN A 696 10.17 5.45 -27.88
N ASP A 697 9.32 4.42 -27.83
CA ASP A 697 7.93 4.60 -27.39
C ASP A 697 7.91 5.12 -25.94
N PRO A 698 7.01 6.06 -25.62
CA PRO A 698 6.88 6.56 -24.26
C PRO A 698 6.42 5.41 -23.35
N PRO A 699 7.09 5.18 -22.21
CA PRO A 699 6.58 4.23 -21.26
C PRO A 699 5.27 4.73 -20.66
N LYS A 700 4.31 3.83 -20.45
CA LYS A 700 3.00 4.17 -19.90
C LYS A 700 2.58 3.11 -18.90
N SER A 701 2.15 3.54 -17.71
CA SER A 701 1.41 2.66 -16.83
C SER A 701 0.13 2.19 -17.53
N ALA A 702 -0.20 0.91 -17.35
CA ALA A 702 -1.38 0.32 -17.96
C ALA A 702 -1.94 -0.84 -17.13
N VAL A 703 -3.21 -1.14 -17.37
CA VAL A 703 -3.89 -2.33 -16.84
C VAL A 703 -3.94 -3.40 -17.91
N VAL A 704 -3.63 -4.64 -17.52
CA VAL A 704 -3.66 -5.82 -18.37
C VAL A 704 -4.69 -6.85 -17.92
N ALA A 705 -5.17 -7.66 -18.85
CA ALA A 705 -5.92 -8.89 -18.60
C ALA A 705 -5.06 -10.09 -18.97
N ILE A 706 -4.56 -10.82 -17.96
CA ILE A 706 -3.79 -12.05 -18.13
C ILE A 706 -4.76 -13.23 -18.23
N ARG A 707 -4.54 -14.12 -19.20
CA ARG A 707 -5.37 -15.31 -19.43
C ARG A 707 -4.57 -16.47 -19.98
N ARG A 708 -5.12 -17.67 -19.86
CA ARG A 708 -4.58 -18.87 -20.51
C ARG A 708 -5.01 -18.92 -21.97
N LEU A 709 -4.14 -19.38 -22.85
CA LEU A 709 -4.44 -19.60 -24.27
C LEU A 709 -5.46 -20.72 -24.49
N ASP A 710 -5.55 -21.68 -23.57
CA ASP A 710 -6.53 -22.78 -23.62
C ASP A 710 -7.90 -22.42 -23.02
N GLY A 711 -8.08 -21.19 -22.54
CA GLY A 711 -9.33 -20.69 -21.95
C GLY A 711 -9.72 -21.32 -20.61
N LYS A 712 -8.84 -22.12 -19.99
CA LYS A 712 -9.10 -22.70 -18.67
C LYS A 712 -8.94 -21.65 -17.55
N PRO A 713 -9.49 -21.92 -16.36
CA PRO A 713 -9.19 -21.13 -15.17
C PRO A 713 -7.69 -21.06 -14.87
N ILE A 714 -7.26 -19.90 -14.36
CA ILE A 714 -5.92 -19.65 -13.83
C ILE A 714 -5.78 -20.27 -12.44
N THR A 715 -6.84 -20.44 -11.67
CA THR A 715 -6.86 -21.12 -10.36
C THR A 715 -8.09 -21.99 -10.18
#